data_AF-A0A4P7CP31-F1
#
_entry.id   AF-A0A4P7CP31-F1
#
_cell.length_a   1.000
_cell.length_b   1.000
_cell.length_c   1.000
_cell.angle_alpha   90.00
_cell.angle_beta   90.00
_cell.angle_gamma   90.00
#
_symmetry.space_group_name_H-M   'P 1'
#
loop_
_entity.id
_entity.type
_entity.pdbx_description
1 polymer ?
#
loop_
_entity_poly.entity_id
_entity_poly.type
_entity_poly.pdbx_seq_one_letter_code
_entity_poly.pdbx_strand_id
1 'polypeptide(L)'
;MVSPAQKIFEANSESLYDFVSKNGRGLYIPPYQRDYAWDRSNVERLIDDTLQGLNALLKRPDESITFIGTIITMNDAKKTTINPLVKNQVYGQVMTVIDGQQRLTTLLMLCLALLLEIETQWSELRKSKVTVSDETKVWIETRVNDMRGLLSQMLAEKQNNGEGAYRFFPKMIRAFIDTWSYDSDKAAYGSPIAWLLFEFVSFREQSDPNWTKFLPHLQKSADKSAENGRILKLMKVMRAKLKALPSDEEFPRLLDIVRDAGKQETLFGEEFPSAMQEALEAILSQQSHELMVDDSGELELEVDDAKAKNWWEAATGLVSLLFFARFALERITLVVVTATTEDFAFDVFEALNTTGQPLTALETFTPKVVQSVGLAKYNSSEEKKQLDIAFAYLKKASKAEERQKRSADLLVAFALAETGEKRSKNLAEQRRFMRESFDMCKTRPEQQLFIRHLADLSRFFDAVWVDGDSKPVLAGVSLSDPIALCLRFLVDIGHTITAPLLAQYAAEVTAAAPEDRAAALAEFSCVVRAVTAFTILWRASRTTTDRIDSVYRDLMSKGAQEFGVPELARALRGDTPLPKASAIQAALVGRLKADRGDGGINLGSKEEWVEKVIVQPLYDVNTTLARFFLLVAFHDTVEGPLGQLIHGKEGSHPTLKLETWTSKKYLTIEHIAPRSKANGWASDLYGDDQYERLGNLTLVPLNANGSLSDRPWQQKRALYGALAARSQQEAETVITQLKLDGIVLSETAGPIYWGEYLPHVRTLSTVPDEWNLAAVDKRGRELAALAWDRLAPWLGLA
;
A
#
# COMPACT_ATOMS: atom_id res chain seq x y z
N MET A 1 43.76 5.09 -28.76
CA MET A 1 44.41 5.27 -27.44
C MET A 1 43.32 5.09 -26.39
N VAL A 2 43.49 4.16 -25.45
CA VAL A 2 42.58 4.01 -24.29
C VAL A 2 42.65 5.29 -23.47
N SER A 3 41.51 5.89 -23.12
CA SER A 3 41.49 7.16 -22.38
C SER A 3 42.15 6.98 -21.00
N PRO A 4 42.82 8.00 -20.43
CA PRO A 4 43.36 7.90 -19.08
C PRO A 4 42.31 7.49 -18.03
N ALA A 5 41.04 7.88 -18.21
CA ALA A 5 39.94 7.48 -17.35
C ALA A 5 39.63 5.98 -17.43
N GLN A 6 39.65 5.39 -18.63
CA GLN A 6 39.47 3.94 -18.84
C GLN A 6 40.60 3.10 -18.22
N LYS A 7 41.75 3.71 -17.91
CA LYS A 7 42.83 3.04 -17.16
C LYS A 7 42.61 3.06 -15.65
N ILE A 8 41.68 3.87 -15.15
CA ILE A 8 41.43 4.11 -13.72
C ILE A 8 40.19 3.31 -13.27
N PHE A 9 39.09 3.42 -14.03
CA PHE A 9 37.87 2.64 -13.81
C PHE A 9 37.14 2.36 -15.13
N GLU A 10 36.35 1.29 -15.13
CA GLU A 10 35.43 0.94 -16.22
C GLU A 10 33.99 0.95 -15.69
N ALA A 11 33.05 1.48 -16.46
CA ALA A 11 31.63 1.50 -16.10
C ALA A 11 30.82 0.81 -17.21
N ASN A 12 30.17 -0.30 -16.86
CA ASN A 12 29.38 -1.10 -17.79
C ASN A 12 27.96 -1.28 -17.26
N SER A 13 26.97 -1.31 -18.16
CA SER A 13 25.62 -1.74 -17.83
C SER A 13 25.54 -3.26 -17.98
N GLU A 14 25.20 -3.97 -16.91
CA GLU A 14 25.08 -5.44 -16.90
C GLU A 14 23.73 -5.84 -16.27
N SER A 15 23.12 -6.93 -16.75
CA SER A 15 21.99 -7.53 -16.02
C SER A 15 22.48 -8.12 -14.69
N LEU A 16 21.56 -8.31 -13.75
CA LEU A 16 21.84 -8.99 -12.48
C LEU A 16 22.53 -10.34 -12.72
N TYR A 17 21.97 -11.12 -13.65
CA TYR A 17 22.52 -12.41 -14.00
C TYR A 17 23.93 -12.28 -14.59
N ASP A 18 24.15 -11.43 -15.58
CA ASP A 18 25.46 -11.29 -16.25
C ASP A 18 26.57 -10.88 -15.27
N PHE A 19 26.25 -10.00 -14.33
CA PHE A 19 27.24 -9.52 -13.36
C PHE A 19 27.65 -10.61 -12.36
N VAL A 20 26.68 -11.34 -11.79
CA VAL A 20 26.92 -12.28 -10.67
C VAL A 20 27.29 -13.69 -11.16
N SER A 21 26.69 -14.13 -12.27
CA SER A 21 26.84 -15.51 -12.78
C SER A 21 28.15 -15.75 -13.55
N LYS A 22 28.91 -14.69 -13.89
CA LYS A 22 30.21 -14.78 -14.56
C LYS A 22 31.09 -15.86 -13.92
N ASN A 23 31.47 -16.85 -14.73
CA ASN A 23 32.19 -18.04 -14.26
C ASN A 23 33.48 -17.67 -13.51
N GLY A 24 33.71 -18.29 -12.37
CA GLY A 24 34.87 -18.04 -11.54
C GLY A 24 34.84 -16.70 -10.80
N ARG A 25 33.69 -16.00 -10.75
CA ARG A 25 33.51 -14.75 -10.00
C ARG A 25 32.88 -14.99 -8.63
N GLY A 26 33.54 -14.47 -7.59
CA GLY A 26 33.03 -14.37 -6.23
C GLY A 26 32.94 -12.92 -5.78
N LEU A 27 31.98 -12.63 -4.90
CA LEU A 27 31.76 -11.30 -4.32
C LEU A 27 32.32 -11.27 -2.89
N TYR A 28 33.00 -10.20 -2.53
CA TYR A 28 33.66 -10.06 -1.24
C TYR A 28 33.28 -8.74 -0.56
N ILE A 29 32.71 -8.82 0.63
CA ILE A 29 32.38 -7.65 1.45
C ILE A 29 33.60 -7.30 2.32
N PRO A 30 34.23 -6.12 2.13
CA PRO A 30 35.39 -5.71 2.93
C PRO A 30 35.00 -5.33 4.37
N PRO A 31 35.97 -5.28 5.32
CA PRO A 31 35.68 -5.10 6.75
C PRO A 31 34.96 -3.81 7.14
N TYR A 32 35.25 -2.72 6.42
CA TYR A 32 34.73 -1.39 6.74
C TYR A 32 33.28 -1.19 6.30
N GLN A 33 32.71 -2.15 5.56
CA GLN A 33 31.30 -2.11 5.21
C GLN A 33 30.44 -2.32 6.45
N ARG A 34 29.41 -1.50 6.59
CA ARG A 34 28.39 -1.63 7.63
C ARG A 34 27.58 -2.92 7.48
N ASP A 35 26.92 -3.32 8.56
CA ASP A 35 26.03 -4.48 8.53
C ASP A 35 24.79 -4.26 7.65
N TYR A 36 24.14 -5.37 7.30
CA TYR A 36 22.94 -5.34 6.47
C TYR A 36 21.77 -4.64 7.19
N ALA A 37 21.27 -3.57 6.57
CA ALA A 37 20.38 -2.61 7.21
C ALA A 37 19.08 -2.34 6.43
N TRP A 38 18.86 -2.98 5.28
CA TRP A 38 17.57 -2.87 4.59
C TRP A 38 16.46 -3.54 5.40
N ASP A 39 15.26 -2.98 5.28
CA ASP A 39 14.07 -3.41 6.01
C ASP A 39 12.96 -3.88 5.05
N ARG A 40 11.79 -4.15 5.61
CA ARG A 40 10.61 -4.59 4.86
C ARG A 40 10.26 -3.64 3.71
N SER A 41 10.30 -2.32 3.95
CA SER A 41 9.91 -1.33 2.94
C SER A 41 10.85 -1.32 1.73
N ASN A 42 12.14 -1.57 1.95
CA ASN A 42 13.13 -1.65 0.88
C ASN A 42 12.93 -2.92 0.03
N VAL A 43 12.61 -4.05 0.67
CA VAL A 43 12.34 -5.32 0.00
C VAL A 43 11.05 -5.27 -0.81
N GLU A 44 9.97 -4.73 -0.24
CA GLU A 44 8.70 -4.56 -0.95
C GLU A 44 8.89 -3.65 -2.17
N ARG A 45 9.57 -2.51 -2.00
CA ARG A 45 9.90 -1.60 -3.11
C ARG A 45 10.69 -2.28 -4.23
N LEU A 46 11.70 -3.09 -3.92
CA LEU A 46 12.48 -3.81 -4.94
C LEU A 46 11.59 -4.71 -5.80
N ILE A 47 10.66 -5.44 -5.17
CA ILE A 47 9.73 -6.32 -5.89
C ILE A 47 8.73 -5.48 -6.69
N ASP A 48 8.17 -4.41 -6.12
CA ASP A 48 7.25 -3.49 -6.79
C ASP A 48 7.88 -2.85 -8.02
N ASP A 49 9.10 -2.33 -7.91
CA ASP A 49 9.85 -1.75 -9.04
C ASP A 49 10.11 -2.79 -10.14
N THR A 50 10.36 -4.06 -9.75
CA THR A 50 10.53 -5.17 -10.69
C THR A 50 9.21 -5.50 -11.40
N LEU A 51 8.08 -5.48 -10.70
CA LEU A 51 6.74 -5.66 -11.28
C LEU A 51 6.39 -4.56 -12.28
N GLN A 52 6.72 -3.31 -11.96
CA GLN A 52 6.53 -2.18 -12.87
C GLN A 52 7.36 -2.36 -14.15
N GLY A 53 8.62 -2.78 -14.01
CA GLY A 53 9.45 -3.13 -15.15
C GLY A 53 8.84 -4.25 -16.00
N LEU A 54 8.31 -5.30 -15.37
CA LEU A 54 7.65 -6.40 -16.06
C LEU A 54 6.40 -5.95 -16.82
N ASN A 55 5.54 -5.12 -16.22
CA ASN A 55 4.39 -4.53 -16.92
C ASN A 55 4.81 -3.63 -18.08
N ALA A 56 5.87 -2.86 -17.89
CA ALA A 56 6.40 -2.00 -18.94
C ALA A 56 6.94 -2.83 -20.12
N LEU A 57 7.51 -4.03 -19.87
CA LEU A 57 7.98 -4.94 -20.92
C LEU A 57 6.83 -5.38 -21.84
N LEU A 58 5.69 -5.74 -21.27
CA LEU A 58 4.52 -6.18 -22.03
C LEU A 58 3.88 -5.08 -22.87
N LYS A 59 4.15 -3.81 -22.54
CA LYS A 59 3.70 -2.65 -23.32
C LYS A 59 4.76 -2.18 -24.31
N ARG A 60 6.04 -2.39 -23.99
CA ARG A 60 7.22 -1.93 -24.73
C ARG A 60 8.35 -2.97 -24.59
N PRO A 61 8.37 -3.99 -25.46
CA PRO A 61 9.36 -5.07 -25.39
C PRO A 61 10.82 -4.60 -25.48
N ASP A 62 11.08 -3.55 -26.27
CA ASP A 62 12.45 -3.11 -26.60
C ASP A 62 13.08 -2.14 -25.58
N GLU A 63 12.29 -1.53 -24.70
CA GLU A 63 12.75 -0.41 -23.85
C GLU A 63 12.63 -0.67 -22.35
N SER A 64 12.17 -1.86 -21.94
CA SER A 64 11.90 -2.12 -20.52
C SER A 64 13.08 -2.76 -19.79
N ILE A 65 13.59 -2.05 -18.79
CA ILE A 65 14.53 -2.54 -17.78
C ILE A 65 14.11 -2.02 -16.40
N THR A 66 14.49 -2.73 -15.34
CA THR A 66 14.41 -2.24 -13.97
C THR A 66 15.79 -1.80 -13.53
N PHE A 67 16.00 -0.49 -13.44
CA PHE A 67 17.28 0.06 -13.00
C PHE A 67 17.31 0.19 -11.48
N ILE A 68 18.23 -0.52 -10.83
CA ILE A 68 18.33 -0.55 -9.36
C ILE A 68 19.59 0.14 -8.82
N GLY A 69 20.26 0.92 -9.67
CA GLY A 69 21.39 1.80 -9.28
C GLY A 69 22.76 1.32 -9.75
N THR A 70 23.79 1.90 -9.14
CA THR A 70 25.21 1.68 -9.45
C THR A 70 25.88 0.85 -8.36
N ILE A 71 26.70 -0.13 -8.72
CA ILE A 71 27.56 -0.88 -7.80
C ILE A 71 29.00 -0.50 -8.11
N ILE A 72 29.77 -0.22 -7.07
CA ILE A 72 31.20 0.04 -7.20
C ILE A 72 31.94 -1.17 -6.65
N THR A 73 32.81 -1.73 -7.48
CA THR A 73 33.62 -2.89 -7.14
C THR A 73 35.08 -2.67 -7.50
N MET A 74 35.95 -3.44 -6.86
CA MET A 74 37.36 -3.56 -7.23
C MET A 74 37.67 -5.02 -7.48
N ASN A 75 38.34 -5.34 -8.59
CA ASN A 75 38.81 -6.69 -8.85
C ASN A 75 40.13 -6.94 -8.10
N ASP A 76 40.08 -7.70 -7.01
CA ASP A 76 41.27 -8.06 -6.23
C ASP A 76 42.02 -9.22 -6.88
N ALA A 77 42.64 -8.95 -8.03
CA ALA A 77 43.39 -9.93 -8.81
C ALA A 77 44.55 -10.55 -8.03
N LYS A 78 45.12 -9.81 -7.06
CA LYS A 78 46.22 -10.27 -6.21
C LYS A 78 45.74 -10.99 -4.94
N LYS A 79 44.42 -11.02 -4.67
CA LYS A 79 43.81 -11.66 -3.50
C LYS A 79 44.38 -11.10 -2.18
N THR A 80 44.73 -9.82 -2.19
CA THR A 80 45.38 -9.10 -1.09
C THR A 80 44.42 -8.58 -0.04
N THR A 81 43.16 -8.36 -0.39
CA THR A 81 42.13 -7.88 0.55
C THR A 81 41.42 -9.02 1.28
N ILE A 82 41.59 -10.26 0.80
CA ILE A 82 40.91 -11.45 1.35
C ILE A 82 41.56 -11.88 2.67
N ASN A 83 40.76 -11.85 3.73
CA ASN A 83 41.11 -12.37 5.05
C ASN A 83 39.87 -12.96 5.73
N PRO A 84 39.92 -14.19 6.29
CA PRO A 84 40.99 -15.19 6.19
C PRO A 84 41.15 -15.76 4.78
N LEU A 85 42.40 -16.01 4.36
CA LEU A 85 42.72 -16.56 3.04
C LEU A 85 43.20 -18.00 3.16
N VAL A 86 42.47 -18.93 2.54
CA VAL A 86 42.98 -20.28 2.25
C VAL A 86 43.59 -20.27 0.86
N LYS A 87 44.93 -20.43 0.80
CA LYS A 87 45.68 -20.36 -0.46
C LYS A 87 45.10 -21.34 -1.50
N ASN A 88 44.91 -20.86 -2.72
CA ASN A 88 44.36 -21.59 -3.87
C ASN A 88 42.91 -22.11 -3.70
N GLN A 89 42.18 -21.67 -2.67
CA GLN A 89 40.79 -22.05 -2.42
C GLN A 89 39.88 -20.82 -2.41
N VAL A 90 39.96 -19.99 -3.45
CA VAL A 90 39.09 -18.84 -3.66
C VAL A 90 38.74 -18.75 -5.14
N TYR A 91 37.71 -17.98 -5.46
CA TYR A 91 37.31 -17.68 -6.83
C TYR A 91 38.47 -17.14 -7.70
N GLY A 92 38.37 -17.36 -9.02
CA GLY A 92 39.34 -16.87 -9.99
C GLY A 92 39.36 -15.34 -10.04
N GLN A 93 38.18 -14.73 -10.02
CA GLN A 93 37.95 -13.29 -9.91
C GLN A 93 37.21 -12.99 -8.60
N VAL A 94 37.80 -12.14 -7.75
CA VAL A 94 37.16 -11.71 -6.50
C VAL A 94 36.84 -10.23 -6.60
N MET A 95 35.55 -9.92 -6.62
CA MET A 95 35.06 -8.54 -6.70
C MET A 95 34.80 -8.03 -5.28
N THR A 96 35.68 -7.18 -4.79
CA THR A 96 35.47 -6.47 -3.51
C THR A 96 34.39 -5.42 -3.72
N VAL A 97 33.31 -5.48 -2.94
CA VAL A 97 32.14 -4.60 -3.07
C VAL A 97 32.33 -3.35 -2.22
N ILE A 98 32.60 -2.23 -2.88
CA ILE A 98 32.88 -0.92 -2.24
C ILE A 98 31.59 -0.12 -2.05
N ASP A 99 30.65 -0.20 -3.00
CA ASP A 99 29.29 0.32 -2.84
C ASP A 99 28.25 -0.64 -3.43
N GLY A 100 27.05 -0.62 -2.87
CA GLY A 100 25.93 -1.45 -3.32
C GLY A 100 25.81 -2.80 -2.61
N GLN A 101 26.54 -3.02 -1.50
CA GLN A 101 26.46 -4.26 -0.73
C GLN A 101 25.03 -4.63 -0.33
N GLN A 102 24.23 -3.67 0.18
CA GLN A 102 22.86 -3.94 0.61
C GLN A 102 22.00 -4.40 -0.56
N ARG A 103 22.16 -3.77 -1.74
CA ARG A 103 21.41 -4.12 -2.95
C ARG A 103 21.76 -5.53 -3.38
N LEU A 104 23.04 -5.87 -3.48
CA LEU A 104 23.47 -7.21 -3.87
C LEU A 104 23.02 -8.29 -2.88
N THR A 105 23.11 -8.04 -1.56
CA THR A 105 22.61 -8.96 -0.54
C THR A 105 21.12 -9.21 -0.73
N THR A 106 20.30 -8.16 -0.91
CA THR A 106 18.86 -8.32 -1.14
C THR A 106 18.52 -9.03 -2.45
N LEU A 107 19.28 -8.79 -3.53
CA LEU A 107 19.08 -9.47 -4.81
C LEU A 107 19.40 -10.97 -4.71
N LEU A 108 20.47 -11.35 -4.02
CA LEU A 108 20.78 -12.76 -3.76
C LEU A 108 19.71 -13.42 -2.90
N MET A 109 19.19 -12.71 -1.89
CA MET A 109 18.04 -13.17 -1.10
C MET A 109 16.80 -13.36 -1.97
N LEU A 110 16.53 -12.44 -2.91
CA LEU A 110 15.43 -12.56 -3.86
C LEU A 110 15.60 -13.78 -4.76
N CYS A 111 16.80 -14.04 -5.30
CA CYS A 111 17.09 -15.23 -6.09
C CYS A 111 16.82 -16.52 -5.28
N LEU A 112 17.22 -16.57 -4.01
CA LEU A 112 16.94 -17.71 -3.14
C LEU A 112 15.45 -17.87 -2.85
N ALA A 113 14.74 -16.76 -2.60
CA ALA A 113 13.30 -16.79 -2.36
C ALA A 113 12.53 -17.28 -3.59
N LEU A 114 12.92 -16.83 -4.79
CA LEU A 114 12.36 -17.30 -6.05
C LEU A 114 12.59 -18.79 -6.25
N LEU A 115 13.83 -19.25 -6.06
CA LEU A 115 14.16 -20.66 -6.21
C LEU A 115 13.34 -21.52 -5.24
N LEU A 116 13.24 -21.10 -3.98
CA LEU A 116 12.48 -21.82 -2.96
C LEU A 116 10.99 -21.92 -3.30
N GLU A 117 10.37 -20.83 -3.77
CA GLU A 117 8.96 -20.84 -4.17
C GLU A 117 8.73 -21.69 -5.43
N ILE A 118 9.60 -21.59 -6.43
CA ILE A 118 9.54 -22.42 -7.65
C ILE A 118 9.63 -23.91 -7.28
N GLU A 119 10.59 -24.31 -6.45
CA GLU A 119 10.76 -25.71 -6.02
C GLU A 119 9.59 -26.21 -5.19
N THR A 120 9.07 -25.35 -4.29
CA THR A 120 7.94 -25.71 -3.43
C THR A 120 6.68 -25.95 -4.26
N GLN A 121 6.33 -25.01 -5.15
CA GLN A 121 5.13 -25.13 -5.99
C GLN A 121 5.27 -26.26 -6.99
N TRP A 122 6.45 -26.43 -7.60
CA TRP A 122 6.73 -27.53 -8.51
C TRP A 122 6.62 -28.90 -7.83
N SER A 123 7.16 -29.04 -6.60
CA SER A 123 7.03 -30.29 -5.82
C SER A 123 5.58 -30.65 -5.56
N GLU A 124 4.73 -29.68 -5.21
CA GLU A 124 3.30 -29.91 -4.98
C GLU A 124 2.57 -30.30 -6.26
N LEU A 125 2.85 -29.63 -7.39
CA LEU A 125 2.26 -29.98 -8.69
C LEU A 125 2.64 -31.39 -9.14
N ARG A 126 3.88 -31.83 -8.91
CA ARG A 126 4.33 -33.20 -9.25
C ARG A 126 3.71 -34.29 -8.38
N LYS A 127 3.36 -33.98 -7.13
CA LYS A 127 2.72 -34.95 -6.21
C LYS A 127 1.26 -35.22 -6.59
N SER A 128 0.62 -34.27 -7.27
CA SER A 128 -0.72 -34.45 -7.77
C SER A 128 -0.76 -35.59 -8.82
N LYS A 129 -1.86 -36.35 -8.85
CA LYS A 129 -2.06 -37.44 -9.83
C LYS A 129 -2.81 -36.95 -11.08
N VAL A 130 -2.64 -35.69 -11.45
CA VAL A 130 -3.33 -35.09 -12.61
C VAL A 130 -2.49 -35.36 -13.86
N THR A 131 -3.15 -35.88 -14.90
CA THR A 131 -2.53 -36.10 -16.21
C THR A 131 -2.69 -34.84 -17.04
N VAL A 132 -1.58 -34.28 -17.52
CA VAL A 132 -1.55 -33.20 -18.51
C VAL A 132 -0.91 -33.72 -19.80
N SER A 133 -1.02 -32.99 -20.91
CA SER A 133 -0.34 -33.39 -22.15
C SER A 133 1.17 -33.49 -21.96
N ASP A 134 1.83 -34.40 -22.69
CA ASP A 134 3.28 -34.57 -22.61
C ASP A 134 4.03 -33.27 -22.97
N GLU A 135 3.55 -32.53 -23.97
CA GLU A 135 4.08 -31.22 -24.35
C GLU A 135 4.01 -30.21 -23.20
N THR A 136 2.87 -30.10 -22.52
CA THR A 136 2.68 -29.22 -21.34
C THR A 136 3.66 -29.59 -20.24
N LYS A 137 3.78 -30.89 -19.95
CA LYS A 137 4.66 -31.38 -18.90
C LYS A 137 6.12 -31.05 -19.21
N VAL A 138 6.56 -31.34 -20.43
CA VAL A 138 7.93 -31.05 -20.90
C VAL A 138 8.20 -29.56 -20.85
N TRP A 139 7.25 -28.72 -21.27
CA TRP A 139 7.39 -27.27 -21.23
C TRP A 139 7.62 -26.78 -19.79
N ILE A 140 6.75 -27.15 -18.84
CA ILE A 140 6.88 -26.71 -17.44
C ILE A 140 8.17 -27.25 -16.81
N GLU A 141 8.47 -28.54 -17.02
CA GLU A 141 9.70 -29.18 -16.51
C GLU A 141 10.95 -28.47 -17.02
N THR A 142 11.00 -28.13 -18.31
CA THR A 142 12.13 -27.42 -18.93
C THR A 142 12.31 -26.04 -18.30
N ARG A 143 11.24 -25.25 -18.21
CA ARG A 143 11.30 -23.89 -17.65
C ARG A 143 11.68 -23.88 -16.17
N VAL A 144 11.18 -24.83 -15.39
CA VAL A 144 11.58 -25.00 -13.98
C VAL A 144 13.06 -25.40 -13.88
N ASN A 145 13.53 -26.34 -14.70
CA ASN A 145 14.91 -26.79 -14.68
C ASN A 145 15.89 -25.66 -15.08
N ASP A 146 15.54 -24.89 -16.11
CA ASP A 146 16.30 -23.73 -16.56
C ASP A 146 16.42 -22.71 -15.42
N MET A 147 15.29 -22.30 -14.84
CA MET A 147 15.31 -21.33 -13.74
C MET A 147 16.02 -21.86 -12.49
N ARG A 148 15.88 -23.15 -12.17
CA ARG A 148 16.65 -23.81 -11.10
C ARG A 148 18.15 -23.66 -11.33
N GLY A 149 18.61 -23.92 -12.56
CA GLY A 149 20.01 -23.81 -12.96
C GLY A 149 20.53 -22.38 -12.81
N LEU A 150 19.85 -21.42 -13.43
CA LEU A 150 20.23 -20.01 -13.40
C LEU A 150 20.26 -19.47 -11.97
N LEU A 151 19.20 -19.68 -11.19
CA LEU A 151 19.12 -19.21 -9.80
C LEU A 151 20.17 -19.90 -8.91
N SER A 152 20.44 -21.19 -9.10
CA SER A 152 21.48 -21.88 -8.35
C SER A 152 22.87 -21.29 -8.60
N GLN A 153 23.18 -20.93 -9.85
CA GLN A 153 24.45 -20.30 -10.23
C GLN A 153 24.63 -18.91 -9.61
N MET A 154 23.53 -18.20 -9.36
CA MET A 154 23.56 -16.91 -8.65
C MET A 154 23.95 -17.05 -7.17
N LEU A 155 23.61 -18.18 -6.54
CA LEU A 155 23.73 -18.36 -5.09
C LEU A 155 25.06 -19.01 -4.67
N ALA A 156 25.55 -19.97 -5.46
CA ALA A 156 26.79 -20.68 -5.18
C ALA A 156 27.42 -21.23 -6.46
N GLU A 157 28.74 -21.46 -6.44
CA GLU A 157 29.45 -22.05 -7.58
C GLU A 157 30.12 -23.36 -7.19
N LYS A 158 29.88 -24.39 -8.01
CA LYS A 158 30.51 -25.69 -7.85
C LYS A 158 32.00 -25.60 -8.16
N GLN A 159 32.80 -26.14 -7.27
CA GLN A 159 34.25 -26.16 -7.39
C GLN A 159 34.75 -27.55 -7.81
N ASN A 160 35.99 -27.60 -8.28
CA ASN A 160 36.61 -28.84 -8.74
C ASN A 160 36.84 -29.84 -7.59
N ASN A 161 37.14 -29.34 -6.39
CA ASN A 161 37.44 -30.12 -5.19
C ASN A 161 36.34 -29.93 -4.11
N GLY A 162 36.44 -30.70 -3.02
CA GLY A 162 35.54 -30.66 -1.87
C GLY A 162 34.48 -31.75 -1.86
N GLU A 163 33.94 -32.02 -0.67
CA GLU A 163 32.90 -33.03 -0.42
C GLU A 163 31.59 -32.39 0.05
N GLY A 164 30.46 -32.96 -0.39
CA GLY A 164 29.12 -32.49 -0.04
C GLY A 164 28.94 -30.98 -0.27
N ALA A 165 28.42 -30.29 0.75
CA ALA A 165 28.17 -28.84 0.71
C ALA A 165 29.44 -28.00 0.49
N TYR A 166 30.60 -28.44 1.00
CA TYR A 166 31.87 -27.70 0.89
C TYR A 166 32.47 -27.71 -0.53
N ARG A 167 31.89 -28.49 -1.44
CA ARG A 167 32.18 -28.41 -2.88
C ARG A 167 31.61 -27.15 -3.54
N PHE A 168 30.67 -26.46 -2.90
CA PHE A 168 30.00 -25.30 -3.46
C PHE A 168 30.34 -24.07 -2.63
N PHE A 169 31.03 -23.12 -3.26
CA PHE A 169 31.36 -21.87 -2.60
C PHE A 169 30.15 -20.93 -2.65
N PRO A 170 29.71 -20.34 -1.52
CA PRO A 170 28.75 -19.27 -1.52
C PRO A 170 29.22 -18.11 -2.40
N LYS A 171 28.32 -17.53 -3.19
CA LYS A 171 28.68 -16.48 -4.16
C LYS A 171 29.21 -15.21 -3.49
N MET A 172 28.81 -14.93 -2.26
CA MET A 172 29.21 -13.75 -1.49
C MET A 172 29.64 -14.11 -0.08
N ILE A 173 30.78 -13.58 0.36
CA ILE A 173 31.29 -13.72 1.74
C ILE A 173 31.78 -12.38 2.29
N ARG A 174 31.98 -12.29 3.61
CA ARG A 174 32.46 -11.10 4.32
C ARG A 174 33.81 -11.33 5.00
N ALA A 175 34.65 -10.31 4.92
CA ALA A 175 35.95 -10.28 5.56
C ALA A 175 35.91 -10.58 7.06
N PHE A 176 36.93 -11.26 7.57
CA PHE A 176 37.17 -11.64 8.97
C PHE A 176 36.18 -12.62 9.60
N ILE A 177 35.02 -12.83 8.98
CA ILE A 177 33.96 -13.70 9.49
C ILE A 177 33.89 -14.99 8.67
N ASP A 178 34.03 -14.87 7.35
CA ASP A 178 33.82 -15.97 6.43
C ASP A 178 35.10 -16.38 5.72
N THR A 179 35.15 -17.63 5.27
CA THR A 179 36.30 -18.21 4.57
C THR A 179 35.82 -19.25 3.58
N TRP A 180 36.10 -19.04 2.29
CA TRP A 180 35.95 -20.08 1.28
C TRP A 180 36.97 -21.18 1.51
N SER A 181 36.51 -22.42 1.58
CA SER A 181 37.36 -23.61 1.63
C SER A 181 36.59 -24.87 1.27
N TYR A 182 37.30 -25.84 0.69
CA TYR A 182 36.83 -27.21 0.49
C TYR A 182 36.89 -28.03 1.79
N ASP A 183 37.69 -27.59 2.76
CA ASP A 183 37.95 -28.29 4.00
C ASP A 183 36.93 -27.80 5.05
N SER A 184 36.14 -28.72 5.61
CA SER A 184 35.11 -28.38 6.61
C SER A 184 35.67 -27.65 7.83
N ASP A 185 36.93 -27.94 8.20
CA ASP A 185 37.58 -27.36 9.37
C ASP A 185 38.09 -25.94 9.13
N LYS A 186 38.20 -25.51 7.87
CA LYS A 186 38.68 -24.18 7.48
C LYS A 186 37.58 -23.30 6.90
N ALA A 187 36.54 -23.92 6.34
CA ALA A 187 35.40 -23.21 5.81
C ALA A 187 34.61 -22.55 6.96
N ALA A 188 34.32 -21.27 6.81
CA ALA A 188 33.53 -20.51 7.78
C ALA A 188 32.51 -19.64 7.03
N TYR A 189 31.25 -19.69 7.41
CA TYR A 189 30.17 -18.92 6.77
C TYR A 189 29.24 -18.36 7.86
N GLY A 190 29.79 -17.47 8.68
CA GLY A 190 29.13 -16.91 9.86
C GLY A 190 28.41 -15.59 9.60
N SER A 191 28.75 -14.86 8.53
CA SER A 191 28.06 -13.62 8.21
C SER A 191 26.65 -13.90 7.68
N PRO A 192 25.67 -13.01 7.89
CA PRO A 192 24.27 -13.31 7.61
C PRO A 192 23.99 -13.79 6.17
N ILE A 193 24.64 -13.19 5.18
CA ILE A 193 24.47 -13.60 3.77
C ILE A 193 25.21 -14.90 3.46
N ALA A 194 26.45 -15.07 3.92
CA ALA A 194 27.22 -16.28 3.68
C ALA A 194 26.57 -17.50 4.36
N TRP A 195 26.09 -17.33 5.59
CA TRP A 195 25.28 -18.31 6.32
C TRP A 195 24.06 -18.73 5.51
N LEU A 196 23.23 -17.78 5.06
CA LEU A 196 22.03 -18.07 4.31
C LEU A 196 22.32 -18.88 3.03
N LEU A 197 23.34 -18.48 2.27
CA LEU A 197 23.75 -19.15 1.04
C LEU A 197 24.31 -20.55 1.31
N PHE A 198 25.09 -20.72 2.38
CA PHE A 198 25.65 -22.01 2.76
C PHE A 198 24.61 -22.97 3.31
N GLU A 199 23.63 -22.48 4.08
CA GLU A 199 22.46 -23.25 4.50
C GLU A 199 21.65 -23.75 3.31
N PHE A 200 21.45 -22.91 2.29
CA PHE A 200 20.83 -23.30 1.03
C PHE A 200 21.60 -24.46 0.36
N VAL A 201 22.92 -24.32 0.19
CA VAL A 201 23.77 -25.37 -0.39
C VAL A 201 23.66 -26.65 0.43
N SER A 202 23.83 -26.56 1.74
CA SER A 202 23.80 -27.70 2.66
C SER A 202 22.46 -28.42 2.63
N PHE A 203 21.37 -27.69 2.48
CA PHE A 203 20.03 -28.27 2.32
C PHE A 203 19.87 -28.94 0.96
N ARG A 204 20.31 -28.30 -0.12
CA ARG A 204 20.20 -28.81 -1.50
C ARG A 204 20.97 -30.12 -1.71
N GLU A 205 22.16 -30.25 -1.11
CA GLU A 205 23.02 -31.42 -1.26
C GLU A 205 22.60 -32.62 -0.40
N GLN A 206 21.46 -32.57 0.29
CA GLN A 206 20.86 -33.74 0.94
C GLN A 206 20.37 -34.75 -0.12
N SER A 207 20.25 -36.02 0.25
CA SER A 207 19.84 -37.08 -0.70
C SER A 207 18.41 -36.91 -1.24
N ASP A 208 17.52 -36.28 -0.47
CA ASP A 208 16.13 -35.97 -0.86
C ASP A 208 15.66 -34.67 -0.18
N PRO A 209 16.04 -33.49 -0.72
CA PRO A 209 15.77 -32.21 -0.09
C PRO A 209 14.29 -31.85 -0.18
N ASN A 210 13.62 -31.77 0.98
CA ASN A 210 12.23 -31.31 1.04
C ASN A 210 12.15 -29.79 1.25
N TRP A 211 12.08 -29.04 0.16
CA TRP A 211 12.07 -27.56 0.16
C TRP A 211 11.02 -26.91 1.09
N THR A 212 9.89 -27.58 1.36
CA THR A 212 8.89 -27.07 2.33
C THR A 212 9.46 -26.96 3.76
N LYS A 213 10.47 -27.76 4.10
CA LYS A 213 11.14 -27.79 5.40
C LYS A 213 12.35 -26.85 5.49
N PHE A 214 12.75 -26.21 4.40
CA PHE A 214 13.93 -25.35 4.39
C PHE A 214 13.78 -24.13 5.32
N LEU A 215 12.62 -23.46 5.33
CA LEU A 215 12.41 -22.31 6.22
C LEU A 215 12.37 -22.70 7.72
N PRO A 216 11.69 -23.79 8.13
CA PRO A 216 11.86 -24.36 9.47
C PRO A 216 13.30 -24.73 9.82
N HIS A 217 14.07 -25.24 8.86
CA HIS A 217 15.49 -25.56 9.03
C HIS A 217 16.31 -24.29 9.31
N LEU A 218 16.16 -23.25 8.48
CA LEU A 218 16.80 -21.95 8.70
C LEU A 218 16.46 -21.33 10.06
N GLN A 219 15.21 -21.44 10.51
CA GLN A 219 14.79 -20.95 11.84
C GLN A 219 15.51 -21.65 12.99
N LYS A 220 15.83 -22.93 12.83
CA LYS A 220 16.59 -23.70 13.82
C LYS A 220 18.09 -23.35 13.76
N SER A 221 18.63 -23.18 12.56
CA SER A 221 20.06 -22.90 12.34
C SER A 221 20.48 -21.47 12.69
N ALA A 222 19.58 -20.49 12.56
CA ALA A 222 19.93 -19.07 12.74
C ALA A 222 20.54 -18.70 14.10
N ASP A 223 20.46 -19.58 15.09
CA ASP A 223 20.84 -19.36 16.49
C ASP A 223 20.21 -18.07 17.05
N LYS A 224 20.51 -17.67 18.29
CA LYS A 224 20.00 -16.39 18.85
C LYS A 224 20.58 -15.13 18.16
N SER A 225 21.08 -15.25 16.92
CA SER A 225 21.60 -14.12 16.13
C SER A 225 20.46 -13.20 15.69
N ALA A 226 20.49 -11.97 16.20
CA ALA A 226 19.53 -10.94 15.80
C ALA A 226 19.60 -10.63 14.29
N GLU A 227 20.78 -10.72 13.68
CA GLU A 227 21.01 -10.44 12.26
C GLU A 227 20.42 -11.54 11.36
N ASN A 228 20.64 -12.81 11.71
CA ASN A 228 20.03 -13.94 10.99
C ASN A 228 18.51 -13.90 11.13
N GLY A 229 18.01 -13.57 12.33
CA GLY A 229 16.59 -13.34 12.58
C GLY A 229 15.99 -12.23 11.72
N ARG A 230 16.75 -11.17 11.42
CA ARG A 230 16.35 -10.11 10.49
C ARG A 230 16.25 -10.62 9.05
N ILE A 231 17.27 -11.34 8.54
CA ILE A 231 17.25 -11.93 7.20
C ILE A 231 16.06 -12.89 7.06
N LEU A 232 15.81 -13.74 8.05
CA LEU A 232 14.66 -14.65 8.09
C LEU A 232 13.31 -13.92 7.97
N LYS A 233 13.14 -12.80 8.68
CA LYS A 233 11.93 -11.97 8.58
C LYS A 233 11.75 -11.43 7.16
N LEU A 234 12.82 -10.95 6.53
CA LEU A 234 12.76 -10.42 5.17
C LEU A 234 12.54 -11.52 4.12
N MET A 235 13.15 -12.71 4.29
CA MET A 235 12.86 -13.87 3.45
C MET A 235 11.38 -14.25 3.51
N LYS A 236 10.75 -14.20 4.69
CA LYS A 236 9.31 -14.41 4.83
C LYS A 236 8.49 -13.37 4.08
N VAL A 237 8.88 -12.09 4.13
CA VAL A 237 8.24 -11.00 3.36
C VAL A 237 8.35 -11.26 1.87
N MET A 238 9.55 -11.55 1.35
CA MET A 238 9.77 -11.86 -0.07
C MET A 238 8.88 -13.02 -0.53
N ARG A 239 8.92 -14.15 0.19
CA ARG A 239 8.11 -15.32 -0.13
C ARG A 239 6.61 -15.04 -0.12
N ALA A 240 6.12 -14.28 0.87
CA ALA A 240 4.71 -13.92 0.95
C ALA A 240 4.27 -13.10 -0.28
N LYS A 241 5.10 -12.14 -0.71
CA LYS A 241 4.82 -11.33 -1.91
C LYS A 241 4.93 -12.14 -3.20
N LEU A 242 5.94 -13.00 -3.32
CA LEU A 242 6.12 -13.91 -4.46
C LEU A 242 4.95 -14.91 -4.61
N LYS A 243 4.42 -15.43 -3.49
CA LYS A 243 3.23 -16.28 -3.49
C LYS A 243 1.96 -15.53 -3.90
N ALA A 244 1.90 -14.24 -3.62
CA ALA A 244 0.76 -13.39 -3.94
C ALA A 244 0.77 -12.82 -5.38
N LEU A 245 1.82 -13.08 -6.18
CA LEU A 245 1.95 -12.53 -7.53
C LEU A 245 0.68 -12.68 -8.40
N PRO A 246 0.02 -13.85 -8.48
CA PRO A 246 -1.16 -14.00 -9.35
C PRO A 246 -2.34 -13.11 -8.95
N SER A 247 -2.41 -12.66 -7.68
CA SER A 247 -3.48 -11.82 -7.14
C SER A 247 -3.03 -10.39 -6.81
N ASP A 248 -1.77 -10.04 -7.06
CA ASP A 248 -1.24 -8.69 -6.90
C ASP A 248 -1.79 -7.79 -8.01
N GLU A 249 -2.41 -6.66 -7.64
CA GLU A 249 -2.97 -5.70 -8.61
C GLU A 249 -1.88 -5.14 -9.56
N GLU A 250 -0.62 -5.15 -9.13
CA GLU A 250 0.51 -4.70 -9.95
C GLU A 250 1.14 -5.81 -10.78
N PHE A 251 0.72 -7.08 -10.67
CA PHE A 251 1.19 -8.12 -11.57
C PHE A 251 0.43 -8.06 -12.91
N PRO A 252 1.09 -8.29 -14.06
CA PRO A 252 0.38 -8.37 -15.33
C PRO A 252 -0.73 -9.41 -15.30
N ARG A 253 -1.90 -9.09 -15.84
CA ARG A 253 -3.00 -10.06 -15.92
C ARG A 253 -2.55 -11.26 -16.74
N LEU A 254 -2.51 -12.42 -16.09
CA LEU A 254 -2.05 -13.65 -16.73
C LEU A 254 -2.95 -14.03 -17.92
N LEU A 255 -4.26 -13.73 -17.84
CA LEU A 255 -5.20 -13.94 -18.94
C LEU A 255 -4.80 -13.19 -20.21
N ASP A 256 -4.35 -11.93 -20.08
CA ASP A 256 -3.92 -11.10 -21.22
C ASP A 256 -2.63 -11.62 -21.87
N ILE A 257 -1.84 -12.41 -21.15
CA ILE A 257 -0.62 -13.07 -21.64
C ILE A 257 -0.98 -14.39 -22.31
N VAL A 258 -1.84 -15.19 -21.67
CA VAL A 258 -2.32 -16.47 -22.22
C VAL A 258 -3.03 -16.28 -23.57
N ARG A 259 -3.72 -15.15 -23.77
CA ARG A 259 -4.40 -14.83 -25.05
C ARG A 259 -3.50 -14.23 -26.13
N ASP A 260 -2.27 -13.84 -25.80
CA ASP A 260 -1.40 -13.06 -26.70
C ASP A 260 -0.05 -13.76 -26.92
N ALA A 261 0.06 -14.43 -28.07
CA ALA A 261 1.28 -15.14 -28.47
C ALA A 261 2.51 -14.22 -28.52
N GLY A 262 2.36 -12.94 -28.88
CA GLY A 262 3.46 -11.98 -28.90
C GLY A 262 4.00 -11.67 -27.50
N LYS A 263 3.11 -11.62 -26.49
CA LYS A 263 3.53 -11.51 -25.08
C LYS A 263 4.16 -12.78 -24.56
N GLN A 264 3.67 -13.96 -24.97
CA GLN A 264 4.28 -15.25 -24.61
C GLN A 264 5.71 -15.33 -25.17
N GLU A 265 5.90 -15.04 -26.45
CA GLU A 265 7.21 -15.00 -27.10
C GLU A 265 8.15 -13.99 -26.43
N THR A 266 7.65 -12.80 -26.07
CA THR A 266 8.45 -11.78 -25.36
C THR A 266 8.92 -12.27 -23.99
N LEU A 267 8.11 -13.06 -23.29
CA LEU A 267 8.44 -13.55 -21.94
C LEU A 267 9.22 -14.87 -21.95
N PHE A 268 8.96 -15.76 -22.92
CA PHE A 268 9.51 -17.12 -22.94
C PHE A 268 10.43 -17.43 -24.11
N GLY A 269 10.33 -16.68 -25.21
CA GLY A 269 10.92 -17.05 -26.49
C GLY A 269 10.28 -18.28 -27.11
N GLU A 270 9.08 -18.67 -26.64
CA GLU A 270 8.21 -19.69 -27.23
C GLU A 270 6.76 -19.47 -26.78
N GLU A 271 5.81 -19.93 -27.59
CA GLU A 271 4.38 -19.97 -27.26
C GLU A 271 4.06 -21.10 -26.26
N PHE A 272 2.94 -20.98 -25.55
CA PHE A 272 2.44 -22.06 -24.72
C PHE A 272 1.92 -23.23 -25.56
N PRO A 273 2.11 -24.48 -25.12
CA PRO A 273 1.43 -25.62 -25.72
C PRO A 273 -0.09 -25.38 -25.75
N SER A 274 -0.77 -25.74 -26.84
CA SER A 274 -2.20 -25.41 -27.02
C SER A 274 -3.09 -25.90 -25.87
N ALA A 275 -2.85 -27.12 -25.38
CA ALA A 275 -3.57 -27.67 -24.24
C ALA A 275 -3.34 -26.88 -22.92
N MET A 276 -2.15 -26.31 -22.75
CA MET A 276 -1.84 -25.45 -21.60
C MET A 276 -2.53 -24.09 -21.73
N GLN A 277 -2.53 -23.52 -22.94
CA GLN A 277 -3.21 -22.25 -23.22
C GLN A 277 -4.72 -22.37 -22.94
N GLU A 278 -5.39 -23.38 -23.51
CA GLU A 278 -6.81 -23.64 -23.30
C GLU A 278 -7.17 -23.81 -21.82
N ALA A 279 -6.39 -24.61 -21.09
CA ALA A 279 -6.64 -24.86 -19.67
C ALA A 279 -6.44 -23.61 -18.80
N LEU A 280 -5.37 -22.84 -19.05
CA LEU A 280 -5.13 -21.59 -18.32
C LEU A 280 -6.19 -20.53 -18.64
N GLU A 281 -6.58 -20.41 -19.90
CA GLU A 281 -7.62 -19.47 -20.33
C GLU A 281 -8.97 -19.79 -19.68
N ALA A 282 -9.35 -21.07 -19.63
CA ALA A 282 -10.58 -21.51 -18.97
C ALA A 282 -10.62 -21.13 -17.48
N ILE A 283 -9.52 -21.40 -16.75
CA ILE A 283 -9.42 -21.11 -15.31
C ILE A 283 -9.43 -19.61 -15.05
N LEU A 284 -8.64 -18.85 -15.82
CA LEU A 284 -8.49 -17.40 -15.62
C LEU A 284 -9.73 -16.61 -16.05
N SER A 285 -10.48 -17.09 -17.06
CA SER A 285 -11.75 -16.50 -17.48
C SER A 285 -12.84 -16.68 -16.42
N GLN A 286 -12.92 -17.87 -15.80
CA GLN A 286 -13.84 -18.11 -14.67
C GLN A 286 -13.52 -17.23 -13.46
N GLN A 287 -12.24 -16.99 -13.17
CA GLN A 287 -11.82 -16.13 -12.06
C GLN A 287 -12.05 -14.63 -12.30
N SER A 288 -12.15 -14.21 -13.57
CA SER A 288 -12.30 -12.79 -13.96
C SER A 288 -13.75 -12.36 -14.19
N HIS A 289 -14.73 -13.27 -14.05
CA HIS A 289 -16.14 -13.04 -14.41
C HIS A 289 -16.36 -12.65 -15.89
N GLU A 290 -15.39 -12.91 -16.78
CA GLU A 290 -15.54 -12.72 -18.22
C GLU A 290 -16.27 -13.94 -18.81
N LEU A 291 -17.59 -13.85 -18.97
CA LEU A 291 -18.37 -14.79 -19.78
C LEU A 291 -17.96 -14.62 -21.26
N MET A 292 -17.22 -15.59 -21.81
CA MET A 292 -17.12 -15.72 -23.27
C MET A 292 -18.37 -16.44 -23.75
N VAL A 293 -19.28 -15.69 -24.38
CA VAL A 293 -20.37 -16.24 -25.18
C VAL A 293 -19.89 -16.22 -26.62
N ASP A 294 -19.69 -17.38 -27.24
CA ASP A 294 -19.61 -17.46 -28.69
C ASP A 294 -21.01 -17.48 -29.32
N ASP A 295 -21.10 -17.19 -30.61
CA ASP A 295 -22.37 -17.10 -31.38
C ASP A 295 -23.16 -18.43 -31.44
N SER A 296 -22.68 -19.49 -30.80
CA SER A 296 -23.35 -20.81 -30.71
C SER A 296 -23.93 -21.12 -29.33
N GLY A 297 -23.63 -20.35 -28.28
CA GLY A 297 -24.32 -20.44 -27.00
C GLY A 297 -24.12 -21.75 -26.21
N GLU A 298 -23.13 -22.57 -26.57
CA GLU A 298 -22.71 -23.73 -25.77
C GLU A 298 -21.18 -23.89 -25.80
N LEU A 299 -20.54 -23.48 -24.71
CA LEU A 299 -19.22 -23.94 -24.33
C LEU A 299 -19.30 -24.40 -22.86
N GLU A 300 -19.87 -25.58 -22.65
CA GLU A 300 -19.55 -26.38 -21.46
C GLU A 300 -18.09 -26.81 -21.57
N LEU A 301 -17.18 -26.05 -20.96
CA LEU A 301 -15.84 -26.54 -20.70
C LEU A 301 -15.93 -27.53 -19.55
N GLU A 302 -16.14 -28.81 -19.88
CA GLU A 302 -15.94 -29.95 -19.00
C GLU A 302 -14.47 -29.99 -18.53
N VAL A 303 -14.11 -29.19 -17.52
CA VAL A 303 -13.07 -29.61 -16.58
C VAL A 303 -13.79 -30.48 -15.55
N ASP A 304 -14.20 -31.67 -15.98
CA ASP A 304 -15.06 -32.61 -15.24
C ASP A 304 -14.38 -33.21 -13.98
N ASP A 305 -13.17 -32.72 -13.65
CA ASP A 305 -12.40 -33.13 -12.48
C ASP A 305 -11.95 -31.91 -11.65
N ALA A 306 -12.56 -31.76 -10.47
CA ALA A 306 -12.17 -30.76 -9.47
C ALA A 306 -10.66 -30.80 -9.13
N LYS A 307 -9.99 -31.96 -9.29
CA LYS A 307 -8.55 -32.07 -9.10
C LYS A 307 -7.76 -31.40 -10.22
N ALA A 308 -8.19 -31.55 -11.46
CA ALA A 308 -7.56 -30.88 -12.60
C ALA A 308 -7.71 -29.36 -12.51
N LYS A 309 -8.89 -28.89 -12.08
CA LYS A 309 -9.13 -27.47 -11.77
C LYS A 309 -8.14 -26.94 -10.72
N ASN A 310 -8.07 -27.58 -9.56
CA ASN A 310 -7.16 -27.17 -8.48
C ASN A 310 -5.68 -27.21 -8.91
N TRP A 311 -5.32 -28.14 -9.80
CA TRP A 311 -3.96 -28.22 -10.33
C TRP A 311 -3.62 -27.03 -11.22
N TRP A 312 -4.50 -26.68 -12.16
CA TRP A 312 -4.29 -25.53 -13.03
C TRP A 312 -4.34 -24.20 -12.27
N GLU A 313 -5.21 -24.08 -11.27
CA GLU A 313 -5.18 -22.95 -10.34
C GLU A 313 -3.83 -22.82 -9.65
N ALA A 314 -3.26 -23.92 -9.14
CA ALA A 314 -1.91 -23.90 -8.57
C ALA A 314 -0.81 -23.63 -9.61
N ALA A 315 -0.98 -24.11 -10.85
CA ALA A 315 -0.04 -23.87 -11.95
C ALA A 315 0.07 -22.37 -12.32
N THR A 316 -1.01 -21.59 -12.18
CA THR A 316 -0.96 -20.13 -12.38
C THR A 316 0.10 -19.46 -11.49
N GLY A 317 0.25 -19.94 -10.25
CA GLY A 317 1.27 -19.48 -9.32
C GLY A 317 2.69 -19.75 -9.81
N LEU A 318 2.95 -20.97 -10.26
CA LEU A 318 4.26 -21.38 -10.73
C LEU A 318 4.64 -20.63 -12.01
N VAL A 319 3.71 -20.53 -12.95
CA VAL A 319 3.89 -19.79 -14.21
C VAL A 319 4.21 -18.33 -13.93
N SER A 320 3.49 -17.68 -13.02
CA SER A 320 3.75 -16.29 -12.60
C SER A 320 5.13 -16.10 -11.98
N LEU A 321 5.59 -17.06 -11.17
CA LEU A 321 6.93 -17.04 -10.58
C LEU A 321 8.03 -17.17 -11.63
N LEU A 322 7.85 -18.04 -12.63
CA LEU A 322 8.81 -18.22 -13.72
C LEU A 322 8.97 -16.91 -14.52
N PHE A 323 7.88 -16.17 -14.74
CA PHE A 323 7.93 -14.87 -15.44
C PHE A 323 8.75 -13.86 -14.65
N PHE A 324 8.39 -13.72 -13.38
CA PHE A 324 9.03 -12.76 -12.50
C PHE A 324 10.52 -13.10 -12.34
N ALA A 325 10.86 -14.38 -12.17
CA ALA A 325 12.24 -14.83 -12.01
C ALA A 325 13.10 -14.53 -13.25
N ARG A 326 12.60 -14.85 -14.45
CA ARG A 326 13.33 -14.56 -15.69
C ARG A 326 13.55 -13.07 -15.88
N PHE A 327 12.49 -12.27 -15.71
CA PHE A 327 12.60 -10.82 -15.80
C PHE A 327 13.59 -10.25 -14.76
N ALA A 328 13.54 -10.74 -13.51
CA ALA A 328 14.45 -10.31 -12.46
C ALA A 328 15.92 -10.63 -12.80
N LEU A 329 16.20 -11.75 -13.45
CA LEU A 329 17.57 -12.13 -13.82
C LEU A 329 18.09 -11.34 -15.04
N GLU A 330 17.28 -11.18 -16.08
CA GLU A 330 17.69 -10.62 -17.38
C GLU A 330 17.52 -9.09 -17.48
N ARG A 331 16.53 -8.52 -16.78
CA ARG A 331 16.09 -7.13 -16.98
C ARG A 331 16.23 -6.24 -15.76
N ILE A 332 16.59 -6.79 -14.59
CA ILE A 332 17.16 -5.95 -13.53
C ILE A 332 18.58 -5.58 -13.96
N THR A 333 18.81 -4.30 -14.22
CA THR A 333 20.08 -3.80 -14.75
C THR A 333 20.81 -2.96 -13.71
N LEU A 334 22.13 -3.17 -13.64
CA LEU A 334 23.07 -2.52 -12.77
C LEU A 334 24.10 -1.76 -13.60
N VAL A 335 24.48 -0.56 -13.17
CA VAL A 335 25.72 0.06 -13.64
C VAL A 335 26.83 -0.43 -12.74
N VAL A 336 27.75 -1.23 -13.27
CA VAL A 336 28.89 -1.79 -12.54
C VAL A 336 30.10 -0.94 -12.84
N VAL A 337 30.57 -0.22 -11.83
CA VAL A 337 31.85 0.49 -11.87
C VAL A 337 32.92 -0.43 -11.29
N THR A 338 33.90 -0.82 -12.10
CA THR A 338 35.06 -1.59 -11.65
C THR A 338 36.27 -0.67 -11.59
N ALA A 339 36.72 -0.34 -10.38
CA ALA A 339 37.93 0.44 -10.15
C ALA A 339 39.17 -0.47 -10.12
N THR A 340 40.30 0.11 -10.51
CA THR A 340 41.61 -0.57 -10.47
C THR A 340 42.24 -0.61 -9.08
N THR A 341 41.93 0.37 -8.24
CA THR A 341 42.37 0.45 -6.84
C THR A 341 41.21 0.88 -5.95
N GLU A 342 41.37 0.66 -4.65
CA GLU A 342 40.39 1.01 -3.63
C GLU A 342 40.23 2.53 -3.48
N ASP A 343 41.33 3.30 -3.49
CA ASP A 343 41.28 4.77 -3.41
C ASP A 343 40.42 5.39 -4.52
N PHE A 344 40.59 4.93 -5.77
CA PHE A 344 39.76 5.41 -6.88
C PHE A 344 38.30 4.96 -6.76
N ALA A 345 38.04 3.79 -6.17
CA ALA A 345 36.68 3.37 -5.89
C ALA A 345 35.99 4.31 -4.90
N PHE A 346 36.72 4.78 -3.89
CA PHE A 346 36.24 5.78 -2.94
C PHE A 346 36.03 7.15 -3.58
N ASP A 347 36.95 7.62 -4.43
CA ASP A 347 36.77 8.89 -5.17
C ASP A 347 35.49 8.88 -6.03
N VAL A 348 35.24 7.77 -6.74
CA VAL A 348 34.00 7.60 -7.52
C VAL A 348 32.77 7.53 -6.62
N PHE A 349 32.87 6.82 -5.50
CA PHE A 349 31.81 6.71 -4.52
C PHE A 349 31.40 8.09 -3.97
N GLU A 350 32.35 8.93 -3.58
CA GLU A 350 32.07 10.28 -3.11
C GLU A 350 31.44 11.14 -4.21
N ALA A 351 31.98 11.10 -5.43
CA ALA A 351 31.44 11.87 -6.56
C ALA A 351 29.99 11.49 -6.90
N LEU A 352 29.63 10.20 -6.87
CA LEU A 352 28.27 9.74 -7.15
C LEU A 352 27.28 10.06 -6.03
N ASN A 353 27.71 10.02 -4.77
CA ASN A 353 26.85 10.34 -3.62
C ASN A 353 26.69 11.84 -3.36
N THR A 354 27.51 12.68 -4.01
CA THR A 354 27.39 14.15 -3.93
C THR A 354 26.39 14.71 -4.96
N THR A 355 25.68 13.85 -5.70
CA THR A 355 24.77 14.27 -6.79
C THR A 355 23.51 14.98 -6.28
N GLY A 356 23.03 15.96 -7.07
CA GLY A 356 21.97 16.90 -6.70
C GLY A 356 20.58 16.28 -6.54
N GLN A 357 19.64 17.11 -6.06
CA GLN A 357 18.25 16.69 -5.83
C GLN A 357 17.56 16.25 -7.14
N PRO A 358 16.87 15.11 -7.17
CA PRO A 358 16.18 14.65 -8.37
C PRO A 358 15.03 15.60 -8.72
N LEU A 359 14.91 15.94 -10.02
CA LEU A 359 13.80 16.74 -10.53
C LEU A 359 12.49 15.93 -10.48
N THR A 360 11.43 16.60 -10.06
CA THR A 360 10.05 16.08 -10.09
C THR A 360 9.58 15.80 -11.52
N ALA A 361 8.54 14.98 -11.67
CA ALA A 361 7.96 14.71 -12.98
C ALA A 361 7.46 15.99 -13.66
N LEU A 362 6.87 16.93 -12.92
CA LEU A 362 6.41 18.23 -13.44
C LEU A 362 7.55 19.12 -13.96
N GLU A 363 8.69 19.16 -13.25
CA GLU A 363 9.88 19.90 -13.71
C GLU A 363 10.40 19.31 -15.02
N THR A 364 10.49 17.99 -15.13
CA THR A 364 10.96 17.33 -16.35
C THR A 364 9.93 17.31 -17.50
N PHE A 365 8.66 17.63 -17.20
CA PHE A 365 7.59 17.77 -18.19
C PHE A 365 7.56 19.17 -18.81
N THR A 366 7.92 20.20 -18.05
CA THR A 366 7.91 21.62 -18.49
C THR A 366 8.59 21.86 -19.84
N PRO A 367 9.78 21.30 -20.16
CA PRO A 367 10.41 21.48 -21.46
C PRO A 367 9.52 21.09 -22.65
N LYS A 368 8.67 20.08 -22.48
CA LYS A 368 7.75 19.61 -23.51
C LYS A 368 6.62 20.61 -23.79
N VAL A 369 6.11 21.24 -22.73
CA VAL A 369 5.14 22.33 -22.86
C VAL A 369 5.78 23.55 -23.54
N VAL A 370 7.00 23.90 -23.16
CA VAL A 370 7.76 25.00 -23.80
C VAL A 370 7.96 24.73 -25.30
N GLN A 371 8.28 23.49 -25.66
CA GLN A 371 8.44 23.08 -27.06
C GLN A 371 7.15 23.23 -27.85
N SER A 372 6.00 22.82 -27.29
CA SER A 372 4.69 22.96 -27.96
C SER A 372 4.28 24.43 -28.14
N VAL A 373 4.43 25.26 -27.11
CA VAL A 373 4.05 26.69 -27.16
C VAL A 373 5.03 27.52 -28.01
N GLY A 374 6.30 27.14 -28.01
CA GLY A 374 7.41 27.88 -28.57
C GLY A 374 8.06 28.81 -27.55
N LEU A 375 9.40 28.80 -27.51
CA LEU A 375 10.21 29.50 -26.51
C LEU A 375 9.87 31.00 -26.39
N ALA A 376 9.66 31.69 -27.51
CA ALA A 376 9.37 33.12 -27.53
C ALA A 376 8.01 33.49 -26.91
N LYS A 377 7.03 32.58 -26.96
CA LYS A 377 5.64 32.84 -26.52
C LYS A 377 5.35 32.31 -25.13
N TYR A 378 6.16 31.38 -24.62
CA TYR A 378 5.91 30.65 -23.38
C TYR A 378 5.73 31.57 -22.15
N ASN A 379 6.59 32.58 -21.96
CA ASN A 379 6.51 33.44 -20.77
C ASN A 379 5.20 34.22 -20.65
N SER A 380 4.55 34.55 -21.78
CA SER A 380 3.26 35.24 -21.82
C SER A 380 2.07 34.29 -21.99
N SER A 381 2.31 32.98 -22.06
CA SER A 381 1.29 31.99 -22.41
C SER A 381 0.41 31.62 -21.23
N GLU A 382 -0.78 31.10 -21.54
CA GLU A 382 -1.70 30.64 -20.49
C GLU A 382 -1.18 29.36 -19.81
N GLU A 383 -0.52 28.50 -20.58
CA GLU A 383 0.12 27.26 -20.11
C GLU A 383 1.15 27.54 -19.02
N LYS A 384 1.96 28.61 -19.16
CA LYS A 384 2.91 29.04 -18.14
C LYS A 384 2.21 29.46 -16.85
N LYS A 385 1.16 30.29 -16.92
CA LYS A 385 0.39 30.70 -15.74
C LYS A 385 -0.22 29.51 -15.00
N GLN A 386 -0.77 28.54 -15.73
CA GLN A 386 -1.36 27.34 -15.14
C GLN A 386 -0.30 26.42 -14.52
N LEU A 387 0.85 26.21 -15.17
CA LEU A 387 1.97 25.46 -14.58
C LEU A 387 2.53 26.12 -13.33
N ASP A 388 2.60 27.45 -13.28
CA ASP A 388 3.08 28.18 -12.11
C ASP A 388 2.22 27.95 -10.87
N ILE A 389 0.93 27.67 -11.04
CA ILE A 389 0.02 27.31 -9.95
C ILE A 389 0.39 25.94 -9.37
N ALA A 390 0.66 24.96 -10.23
CA ALA A 390 1.16 23.66 -9.79
C ALA A 390 2.52 23.78 -9.08
N PHE A 391 3.44 24.60 -9.62
CA PHE A 391 4.72 24.87 -8.97
C PHE A 391 4.60 25.60 -7.63
N ALA A 392 3.66 26.52 -7.49
CA ALA A 392 3.41 27.21 -6.22
C ALA A 392 2.97 26.22 -5.13
N TYR A 393 2.07 25.28 -5.46
CA TYR A 393 1.67 24.20 -4.57
C TYR A 393 2.87 23.32 -4.13
N LEU A 394 3.74 22.95 -5.07
CA LEU A 394 4.94 22.17 -4.75
C LEU A 394 5.92 22.95 -3.88
N LYS A 395 6.14 24.23 -4.16
CA LYS A 395 7.08 25.10 -3.43
C LYS A 395 6.70 25.34 -1.96
N LYS A 396 5.46 25.05 -1.55
CA LYS A 396 5.08 25.06 -0.12
C LYS A 396 5.84 24.00 0.69
N ALA A 397 6.36 22.94 0.06
CA ALA A 397 7.28 22.02 0.71
C ALA A 397 8.73 22.55 0.65
N SER A 398 9.33 22.72 1.83
CA SER A 398 10.71 23.22 1.95
C SER A 398 11.73 22.15 1.54
N LYS A 399 11.50 20.90 1.93
CA LYS A 399 12.40 19.77 1.64
C LYS A 399 12.12 19.16 0.28
N ALA A 400 13.18 18.70 -0.39
CA ALA A 400 13.09 18.08 -1.71
C ALA A 400 12.27 16.78 -1.70
N GLU A 401 12.45 15.94 -0.68
CA GLU A 401 11.68 14.69 -0.53
C GLU A 401 10.18 14.97 -0.36
N GLU A 402 9.82 15.99 0.42
CA GLU A 402 8.42 16.43 0.58
C GLU A 402 7.86 17.00 -0.73
N ARG A 403 8.66 17.76 -1.50
CA ARG A 403 8.30 18.23 -2.85
C ARG A 403 8.03 17.06 -3.80
N GLN A 404 8.90 16.04 -3.77
CA GLN A 404 8.75 14.84 -4.58
C GLN A 404 7.48 14.07 -4.21
N LYS A 405 7.20 13.92 -2.90
CA LYS A 405 5.98 13.29 -2.40
C LYS A 405 4.72 14.06 -2.83
N ARG A 406 4.70 15.38 -2.65
CA ARG A 406 3.57 16.23 -3.08
C ARG A 406 3.33 16.16 -4.59
N SER A 407 4.40 16.14 -5.39
CA SER A 407 4.31 15.97 -6.84
C SER A 407 3.75 14.59 -7.19
N ALA A 408 4.20 13.53 -6.52
CA ALA A 408 3.71 12.17 -6.77
C ALA A 408 2.22 12.04 -6.42
N ASP A 409 1.81 12.51 -5.25
CA ASP A 409 0.41 12.46 -4.79
C ASP A 409 -0.52 13.25 -5.72
N LEU A 410 -0.10 14.44 -6.15
CA LEU A 410 -0.82 15.25 -7.14
C LEU A 410 -0.95 14.52 -8.48
N LEU A 411 0.12 13.92 -8.98
CA LEU A 411 0.12 13.28 -10.30
C LEU A 411 -0.66 11.96 -10.32
N VAL A 412 -0.69 11.21 -9.22
CA VAL A 412 -1.55 10.03 -9.09
C VAL A 412 -3.03 10.44 -9.14
N ALA A 413 -3.40 11.49 -8.40
CA ALA A 413 -4.75 12.02 -8.45
C ALA A 413 -5.09 12.61 -9.83
N PHE A 414 -4.14 13.31 -10.45
CA PHE A 414 -4.30 13.88 -11.78
C PHE A 414 -4.50 12.80 -12.84
N ALA A 415 -3.72 11.73 -12.80
CA ALA A 415 -3.88 10.62 -13.75
C ALA A 415 -5.26 9.99 -13.68
N LEU A 416 -5.78 9.79 -12.46
CA LEU A 416 -7.14 9.26 -12.30
C LEU A 416 -8.20 10.25 -12.81
N ALA A 417 -8.07 11.54 -12.47
CA ALA A 417 -9.01 12.57 -12.93
C ALA A 417 -8.98 12.75 -14.46
N GLU A 418 -7.81 12.58 -15.06
CA GLU A 418 -7.57 12.87 -16.47
C GLU A 418 -7.94 11.68 -17.36
N THR A 419 -7.45 10.47 -17.05
CA THR A 419 -7.60 9.30 -17.92
C THR A 419 -8.41 8.17 -17.30
N GLY A 420 -8.78 8.26 -16.03
CA GLY A 420 -9.49 7.17 -15.32
C GLY A 420 -8.57 6.03 -14.90
N GLU A 421 -7.27 6.13 -15.14
CA GLU A 421 -6.31 5.07 -14.82
C GLU A 421 -5.58 5.35 -13.49
N LYS A 422 -5.39 4.29 -12.69
CA LYS A 422 -4.49 4.33 -11.53
C LYS A 422 -3.05 4.34 -12.01
N ARG A 423 -2.23 5.23 -11.45
CA ARG A 423 -0.77 5.27 -11.69
C ARG A 423 -0.01 5.08 -10.38
N SER A 424 1.21 4.55 -10.47
CA SER A 424 2.07 4.40 -9.29
C SER A 424 2.69 5.73 -8.88
N LYS A 425 3.29 5.75 -7.68
CA LYS A 425 4.11 6.88 -7.21
C LYS A 425 5.53 6.87 -7.79
N ASN A 426 5.85 5.94 -8.70
CA ASN A 426 7.15 5.86 -9.33
C ASN A 426 7.40 7.07 -10.26
N LEU A 427 8.57 7.68 -10.13
CA LEU A 427 8.93 8.88 -10.87
C LEU A 427 9.04 8.64 -12.38
N ALA A 428 9.55 7.48 -12.81
CA ALA A 428 9.67 7.16 -14.22
C ALA A 428 8.29 7.01 -14.87
N GLU A 429 7.35 6.33 -14.20
CA GLU A 429 5.97 6.22 -14.66
C GLU A 429 5.25 7.56 -14.70
N GLN A 430 5.43 8.42 -13.69
CA GLN A 430 4.84 9.77 -13.69
C GLN A 430 5.35 10.62 -14.86
N ARG A 431 6.66 10.62 -15.11
CA ARG A 431 7.28 11.36 -16.22
C ARG A 431 6.73 10.91 -17.56
N ARG A 432 6.59 9.60 -17.71
CA ARG A 432 6.07 8.94 -18.89
C ARG A 432 4.59 9.28 -19.10
N PHE A 433 3.75 9.11 -18.08
CA PHE A 433 2.34 9.49 -18.10
C PHE A 433 2.15 10.93 -18.56
N MET A 434 2.85 11.89 -17.94
CA MET A 434 2.74 13.30 -18.31
C MET A 434 3.11 13.55 -19.77
N ARG A 435 4.12 12.85 -20.30
CA ARG A 435 4.57 13.00 -21.69
C ARG A 435 3.60 12.36 -22.67
N GLU A 436 3.19 11.12 -22.42
CA GLU A 436 2.33 10.33 -23.30
C GLU A 436 0.92 10.93 -23.34
N SER A 437 0.32 11.27 -22.20
CA SER A 437 -1.02 11.87 -22.16
C SER A 437 -1.05 13.26 -22.81
N PHE A 438 0.00 14.05 -22.67
CA PHE A 438 0.11 15.34 -23.37
C PHE A 438 0.30 15.18 -24.88
N ASP A 439 1.00 14.14 -25.35
CA ASP A 439 1.14 13.85 -26.79
C ASP A 439 -0.18 13.40 -27.42
N MET A 440 -1.05 12.75 -26.64
CA MET A 440 -2.38 12.37 -27.12
C MET A 440 -3.28 13.60 -27.37
N CYS A 441 -2.99 14.75 -26.75
CA CYS A 441 -3.63 16.02 -27.07
C CYS A 441 -3.08 16.57 -28.40
N LYS A 442 -3.85 16.39 -29.48
CA LYS A 442 -3.43 16.71 -30.85
C LYS A 442 -3.56 18.20 -31.17
N THR A 443 -4.47 18.89 -30.48
CA THR A 443 -4.74 20.31 -30.72
C THR A 443 -4.23 21.18 -29.57
N ARG A 444 -3.90 22.45 -29.87
CA ARG A 444 -3.48 23.40 -28.84
C ARG A 444 -4.54 23.63 -27.75
N PRO A 445 -5.85 23.76 -28.06
CA PRO A 445 -6.88 23.85 -27.03
C PRO A 445 -6.91 22.63 -26.08
N GLU A 446 -6.77 21.41 -26.60
CA GLU A 446 -6.70 20.20 -25.76
C GLU A 446 -5.50 20.23 -24.81
N GLN A 447 -4.33 20.63 -25.31
CA GLN A 447 -3.12 20.78 -24.50
C GLN A 447 -3.27 21.85 -23.41
N GLN A 448 -3.92 22.97 -23.73
CA GLN A 448 -4.25 24.00 -22.75
C GLN A 448 -5.20 23.49 -21.67
N LEU A 449 -6.22 22.73 -22.08
CA LEU A 449 -7.20 22.15 -21.16
C LEU A 449 -6.55 21.11 -20.23
N PHE A 450 -5.65 20.27 -20.75
CA PHE A 450 -4.85 19.32 -19.94
C PHE A 450 -4.06 20.03 -18.84
N ILE A 451 -3.33 21.10 -19.18
CA ILE A 451 -2.53 21.87 -18.22
C ILE A 451 -3.45 22.63 -17.25
N ARG A 452 -4.59 23.14 -17.74
CA ARG A 452 -5.58 23.81 -16.90
C ARG A 452 -6.14 22.85 -15.85
N HIS A 453 -6.47 21.62 -16.24
CA HIS A 453 -6.99 20.61 -15.33
C HIS A 453 -5.97 20.24 -14.24
N LEU A 454 -4.68 20.10 -14.60
CA LEU A 454 -3.60 19.94 -13.62
C LEU A 454 -3.55 21.10 -12.62
N ALA A 455 -3.74 22.33 -13.10
CA ALA A 455 -3.76 23.53 -12.26
C ALA A 455 -5.00 23.58 -11.36
N ASP A 456 -6.18 23.20 -11.86
CA ASP A 456 -7.42 23.14 -11.07
C ASP A 456 -7.30 22.12 -9.93
N LEU A 457 -6.75 20.93 -10.21
CA LEU A 457 -6.44 19.95 -9.19
C LEU A 457 -5.40 20.47 -8.19
N SER A 458 -4.36 21.18 -8.67
CA SER A 458 -3.35 21.79 -7.80
C SER A 458 -3.98 22.83 -6.84
N ARG A 459 -4.92 23.67 -7.31
CA ARG A 459 -5.65 24.61 -6.45
C ARG A 459 -6.49 23.89 -5.40
N PHE A 460 -7.13 22.78 -5.79
CA PHE A 460 -7.90 21.95 -4.87
C PHE A 460 -7.01 21.39 -3.74
N PHE A 461 -5.85 20.82 -4.08
CA PHE A 461 -4.88 20.36 -3.09
C PHE A 461 -4.32 21.48 -2.22
N ASP A 462 -4.22 22.69 -2.76
CA ASP A 462 -3.61 23.82 -2.07
C ASP A 462 -4.53 24.50 -1.05
N ALA A 463 -5.84 24.54 -1.32
CA ALA A 463 -6.80 25.34 -0.56
C ALA A 463 -7.99 24.56 0.01
N VAL A 464 -8.29 23.36 -0.53
CA VAL A 464 -9.48 22.57 -0.16
C VAL A 464 -9.09 21.26 0.53
N TRP A 465 -8.15 20.51 -0.05
CA TRP A 465 -7.66 19.22 0.47
C TRP A 465 -6.44 19.43 1.40
N VAL A 466 -6.65 20.21 2.46
CA VAL A 466 -5.60 20.65 3.37
C VAL A 466 -5.64 19.92 4.70
N ASP A 467 -4.47 19.80 5.33
CA ASP A 467 -4.34 19.34 6.70
C ASP A 467 -4.29 20.49 7.71
N GLY A 468 -4.29 20.14 9.01
CA GLY A 468 -4.24 21.09 10.13
C GLY A 468 -5.59 21.69 10.54
N ASP A 469 -5.55 22.90 11.10
CA ASP A 469 -6.70 23.55 11.74
C ASP A 469 -7.38 24.59 10.85
N SER A 470 -6.76 24.89 9.70
CA SER A 470 -7.25 25.90 8.77
C SER A 470 -8.52 25.44 8.08
N LYS A 471 -9.52 26.32 8.05
CA LYS A 471 -10.77 26.04 7.36
C LYS A 471 -10.55 26.07 5.83
N PRO A 472 -11.00 25.05 5.09
CA PRO A 472 -10.78 25.03 3.65
C PRO A 472 -11.55 26.15 2.93
N VAL A 473 -10.95 26.70 1.88
CA VAL A 473 -11.47 27.83 1.11
C VAL A 473 -11.64 27.42 -0.35
N LEU A 474 -12.82 27.71 -0.91
CA LEU A 474 -13.15 27.43 -2.31
C LEU A 474 -13.66 28.69 -2.99
N ALA A 475 -13.05 29.07 -4.11
CA ALA A 475 -13.38 30.28 -4.88
C ALA A 475 -13.46 31.57 -4.01
N GLY A 476 -12.57 31.68 -3.00
CA GLY A 476 -12.53 32.82 -2.07
C GLY A 476 -13.55 32.77 -0.93
N VAL A 477 -14.37 31.72 -0.84
CA VAL A 477 -15.37 31.53 0.21
C VAL A 477 -14.91 30.43 1.17
N SER A 478 -14.92 30.73 2.47
CA SER A 478 -14.71 29.71 3.50
C SER A 478 -15.90 28.74 3.51
N LEU A 479 -15.62 27.44 3.46
CA LEU A 479 -16.67 26.42 3.46
C LEU A 479 -17.47 26.42 4.78
N SER A 480 -18.66 25.81 4.79
CA SER A 480 -19.43 25.64 6.02
C SER A 480 -18.78 24.59 6.93
N ASP A 481 -19.05 24.65 8.23
CA ASP A 481 -18.44 23.76 9.23
C ASP A 481 -18.62 22.27 8.94
N PRO A 482 -19.82 21.77 8.57
CA PRO A 482 -20.00 20.35 8.25
C PRO A 482 -19.20 19.92 7.02
N ILE A 483 -19.10 20.77 5.99
CA ILE A 483 -18.37 20.44 4.76
C ILE A 483 -16.86 20.45 4.99
N ALA A 484 -16.37 21.46 5.72
CA ALA A 484 -14.98 21.54 6.14
C ALA A 484 -14.58 20.32 6.99
N LEU A 485 -15.44 19.90 7.92
CA LEU A 485 -15.26 18.71 8.73
C LEU A 485 -15.21 17.43 7.87
N CYS A 486 -16.14 17.25 6.93
CA CYS A 486 -16.15 16.10 6.02
C CYS A 486 -14.86 16.01 5.19
N LEU A 487 -14.41 17.14 4.59
CA LEU A 487 -13.14 17.18 3.86
C LEU A 487 -11.96 16.83 4.76
N ARG A 488 -11.92 17.39 5.97
CA ARG A 488 -10.85 17.11 6.94
C ARG A 488 -10.80 15.63 7.31
N PHE A 489 -11.95 15.01 7.50
CA PHE A 489 -12.06 13.58 7.74
C PHE A 489 -11.51 12.74 6.58
N LEU A 490 -11.88 13.06 5.34
CA LEU A 490 -11.39 12.34 4.16
C LEU A 490 -9.87 12.46 3.98
N VAL A 491 -9.30 13.63 4.32
CA VAL A 491 -7.85 13.85 4.38
C VAL A 491 -7.20 13.00 5.47
N ASP A 492 -7.71 13.07 6.71
CA ASP A 492 -7.11 12.40 7.87
C ASP A 492 -7.24 10.87 7.85
N ILE A 493 -8.28 10.33 7.21
CA ILE A 493 -8.42 8.88 6.99
C ILE A 493 -7.59 8.41 5.77
N GLY A 494 -6.98 9.34 5.02
CA GLY A 494 -6.14 9.03 3.86
C GLY A 494 -6.91 8.57 2.63
N HIS A 495 -8.19 8.95 2.47
CA HIS A 495 -9.03 8.50 1.36
C HIS A 495 -8.86 9.36 0.09
N THR A 496 -7.61 9.50 -0.34
CA THR A 496 -7.19 10.39 -1.45
C THR A 496 -7.78 10.01 -2.81
N ILE A 497 -8.28 8.78 -2.98
CA ILE A 497 -8.96 8.33 -4.21
C ILE A 497 -10.20 9.18 -4.54
N THR A 498 -10.77 9.86 -3.55
CA THR A 498 -11.94 10.73 -3.71
C THR A 498 -11.58 12.15 -4.17
N ALA A 499 -10.34 12.58 -3.98
CA ALA A 499 -9.89 13.92 -4.35
C ALA A 499 -10.11 14.24 -5.83
N PRO A 500 -9.83 13.33 -6.80
CA PRO A 500 -10.15 13.54 -8.22
C PRO A 500 -11.61 13.89 -8.50
N LEU A 501 -12.56 13.25 -7.83
CA LEU A 501 -13.99 13.54 -7.99
C LEU A 501 -14.31 14.94 -7.45
N LEU A 502 -13.90 15.20 -6.21
CA LEU A 502 -14.21 16.44 -5.52
C LEU A 502 -13.53 17.66 -6.17
N ALA A 503 -12.33 17.48 -6.71
CA ALA A 503 -11.60 18.52 -7.41
C ALA A 503 -12.31 19.00 -8.68
N GLN A 504 -12.98 18.10 -9.40
CA GLN A 504 -13.75 18.47 -10.60
C GLN A 504 -14.96 19.34 -10.25
N TYR A 505 -15.73 18.97 -9.22
CA TYR A 505 -16.82 19.83 -8.73
C TYR A 505 -16.30 21.15 -8.15
N ALA A 506 -15.14 21.16 -7.48
CA ALA A 506 -14.51 22.38 -7.00
C ALA A 506 -14.04 23.29 -8.16
N ALA A 507 -13.58 22.70 -9.28
CA ALA A 507 -13.23 23.43 -10.49
C ALA A 507 -14.45 24.12 -11.10
N GLU A 508 -15.61 23.46 -11.16
CA GLU A 508 -16.88 24.07 -11.60
C GLU A 508 -17.28 25.26 -10.74
N VAL A 509 -17.15 25.17 -9.40
CA VAL A 509 -17.41 26.31 -8.49
C VAL A 509 -16.51 27.50 -8.80
N THR A 510 -15.24 27.22 -9.12
CA THR A 510 -14.25 28.25 -9.43
C THR A 510 -14.49 28.88 -10.80
N ALA A 511 -14.94 28.09 -11.78
CA ALA A 511 -15.26 28.53 -13.14
C ALA A 511 -16.62 29.22 -13.25
N ALA A 512 -17.56 28.92 -12.34
CA ALA A 512 -18.91 29.47 -12.35
C ALA A 512 -18.95 31.00 -12.27
N ALA A 513 -19.88 31.58 -13.02
CA ALA A 513 -20.25 32.98 -12.93
C ALA A 513 -20.75 33.32 -11.51
N PRO A 514 -20.63 34.58 -11.05
CA PRO A 514 -21.03 34.98 -9.70
C PRO A 514 -22.47 34.56 -9.31
N GLU A 515 -23.41 34.63 -10.25
CA GLU A 515 -24.82 34.24 -10.11
C GLU A 515 -25.02 32.73 -9.90
N ASP A 516 -24.22 31.89 -10.56
CA ASP A 516 -24.35 30.42 -10.52
C ASP A 516 -23.47 29.77 -9.44
N ARG A 517 -22.51 30.52 -8.89
CA ARG A 517 -21.52 30.01 -7.92
C ARG A 517 -22.16 29.42 -6.67
N ALA A 518 -23.28 29.98 -6.21
CA ALA A 518 -24.01 29.45 -5.05
C ALA A 518 -24.61 28.06 -5.34
N ALA A 519 -25.16 27.86 -6.54
CA ALA A 519 -25.71 26.58 -6.96
C ALA A 519 -24.59 25.53 -7.14
N ALA A 520 -23.48 25.90 -7.79
CA ALA A 520 -22.32 25.03 -7.92
C ALA A 520 -21.73 24.62 -6.56
N LEU A 521 -21.68 25.56 -5.61
CA LEU A 521 -21.19 25.30 -4.25
C LEU A 521 -22.12 24.33 -3.49
N ALA A 522 -23.43 24.42 -3.72
CA ALA A 522 -24.40 23.48 -3.15
C ALA A 522 -24.22 22.07 -3.72
N GLU A 523 -24.02 21.92 -5.04
CA GLU A 523 -23.71 20.64 -5.68
C GLU A 523 -22.41 20.05 -5.13
N PHE A 524 -21.32 20.82 -5.06
CA PHE A 524 -20.05 20.40 -4.44
C PHE A 524 -20.24 19.92 -2.99
N SER A 525 -20.97 20.71 -2.18
CA SER A 525 -21.25 20.37 -0.78
C SER A 525 -22.05 19.08 -0.65
N CYS A 526 -22.98 18.83 -1.56
CA CYS A 526 -23.76 17.59 -1.62
C CYS A 526 -22.87 16.39 -1.94
N VAL A 527 -21.99 16.50 -2.95
CA VAL A 527 -21.05 15.42 -3.30
C VAL A 527 -20.07 15.12 -2.16
N VAL A 528 -19.52 16.14 -1.48
CA VAL A 528 -18.65 15.93 -0.30
C VAL A 528 -19.36 15.12 0.79
N ARG A 529 -20.61 15.46 1.09
CA ARG A 529 -21.44 14.74 2.08
C ARG A 529 -21.73 13.31 1.64
N ALA A 530 -22.10 13.11 0.38
CA ALA A 530 -22.37 11.80 -0.18
C ALA A 530 -21.15 10.88 -0.11
N VAL A 531 -19.99 11.36 -0.57
CA VAL A 531 -18.70 10.65 -0.49
C VAL A 531 -18.37 10.28 0.96
N THR A 532 -18.51 11.23 1.89
CA THR A 532 -18.22 11.01 3.31
C THR A 532 -19.14 9.95 3.92
N ALA A 533 -20.45 10.07 3.68
CA ALA A 533 -21.43 9.12 4.17
C ALA A 533 -21.20 7.72 3.57
N PHE A 534 -20.93 7.62 2.27
CA PHE A 534 -20.60 6.34 1.62
C PHE A 534 -19.37 5.70 2.26
N THR A 535 -18.28 6.46 2.45
CA THR A 535 -17.07 5.96 3.08
C THR A 535 -17.35 5.42 4.48
N ILE A 536 -18.15 6.11 5.29
CA ILE A 536 -18.48 5.67 6.65
C ILE A 536 -19.37 4.43 6.64
N LEU A 537 -20.47 4.44 5.88
CA LEU A 537 -21.39 3.30 5.79
C LEU A 537 -20.66 2.04 5.29
N TRP A 538 -19.75 2.20 4.33
CA TRP A 538 -18.94 1.12 3.76
C TRP A 538 -17.91 0.56 4.74
N ARG A 539 -17.11 1.46 5.35
CA ARG A 539 -15.96 1.09 6.18
C ARG A 539 -16.35 0.64 7.58
N ALA A 540 -17.44 1.17 8.13
CA ALA A 540 -17.87 0.83 9.49
C ALA A 540 -18.49 -0.57 9.58
N SER A 541 -18.97 -1.13 8.47
CA SER A 541 -19.59 -2.47 8.44
C SER A 541 -18.59 -3.59 8.11
N ARG A 542 -17.28 -3.33 8.16
CA ARG A 542 -16.22 -4.23 7.67
C ARG A 542 -14.90 -4.06 8.41
N THR A 543 -14.04 -5.08 8.33
CA THR A 543 -12.69 -5.05 8.90
C THR A 543 -11.61 -4.53 7.95
N THR A 544 -11.83 -4.59 6.64
CA THR A 544 -10.87 -4.12 5.62
C THR A 544 -11.46 -2.99 4.78
N THR A 545 -10.66 -2.43 3.86
CA THR A 545 -11.14 -1.46 2.86
C THR A 545 -12.14 -2.07 1.88
N ASP A 546 -12.12 -3.40 1.70
CA ASP A 546 -12.96 -4.17 0.78
C ASP A 546 -13.09 -3.52 -0.60
N ARG A 547 -11.93 -3.17 -1.19
CA ARG A 547 -11.82 -2.53 -2.52
C ARG A 547 -12.66 -1.26 -2.70
N ILE A 548 -12.98 -0.50 -1.65
CA ILE A 548 -13.70 0.79 -1.76
C ILE A 548 -13.10 1.73 -2.83
N ASP A 549 -11.78 1.71 -3.00
CA ASP A 549 -11.09 2.53 -4.01
C ASP A 549 -11.48 2.14 -5.45
N SER A 550 -11.88 0.89 -5.72
CA SER A 550 -12.35 0.48 -7.05
C SER A 550 -13.67 1.16 -7.41
N VAL A 551 -14.52 1.51 -6.44
CA VAL A 551 -15.78 2.23 -6.70
C VAL A 551 -15.50 3.58 -7.34
N TYR A 552 -14.56 4.35 -6.78
CA TYR A 552 -14.18 5.65 -7.33
C TYR A 552 -13.37 5.53 -8.63
N ARG A 553 -12.55 4.48 -8.78
CA ARG A 553 -11.88 4.17 -10.05
C ARG A 553 -12.88 3.85 -11.16
N ASP A 554 -13.91 3.07 -10.86
CA ASP A 554 -14.97 2.73 -11.82
C ASP A 554 -15.78 3.97 -12.18
N LEU A 555 -16.17 4.82 -11.22
CA LEU A 555 -16.84 6.09 -11.52
C LEU A 555 -16.01 6.98 -12.47
N MET A 556 -14.69 6.98 -12.33
CA MET A 556 -13.80 7.74 -13.21
C MET A 556 -13.66 7.12 -14.62
N SER A 557 -13.45 5.81 -14.70
CA SER A 557 -13.11 5.12 -15.95
C SER A 557 -14.31 4.58 -16.74
N LYS A 558 -15.39 4.18 -16.05
CA LYS A 558 -16.58 3.54 -16.64
C LYS A 558 -17.86 4.34 -16.38
N GLY A 559 -17.86 5.20 -15.36
CA GLY A 559 -19.08 5.85 -14.88
C GLY A 559 -20.04 4.87 -14.20
N ALA A 560 -21.31 5.25 -14.14
CA ALA A 560 -22.44 4.43 -13.72
C ALA A 560 -23.67 4.84 -14.55
N GLN A 561 -23.70 4.38 -15.81
CA GLN A 561 -24.66 4.80 -16.84
C GLN A 561 -26.12 4.56 -16.40
N GLU A 562 -26.38 3.48 -15.68
CA GLU A 562 -27.69 3.13 -15.11
C GLU A 562 -28.26 4.20 -14.14
N PHE A 563 -27.40 5.04 -13.57
CA PHE A 563 -27.77 6.16 -12.70
C PHE A 563 -27.57 7.53 -13.36
N GLY A 564 -27.32 7.56 -14.68
CA GLY A 564 -27.07 8.80 -15.41
C GLY A 564 -25.70 9.44 -15.11
N VAL A 565 -24.71 8.63 -14.70
CA VAL A 565 -23.34 9.06 -14.46
C VAL A 565 -22.47 8.59 -15.62
N PRO A 566 -22.02 9.46 -16.53
CA PRO A 566 -21.03 9.09 -17.54
C PRO A 566 -19.65 8.86 -16.90
N GLU A 567 -18.67 8.44 -17.69
CA GLU A 567 -17.28 8.42 -17.29
C GLU A 567 -16.88 9.80 -16.76
N LEU A 568 -16.28 9.84 -15.56
CA LEU A 568 -15.94 11.12 -14.92
C LEU A 568 -14.53 11.60 -15.25
N ALA A 569 -13.66 10.74 -15.78
CA ALA A 569 -12.33 11.15 -16.21
C ALA A 569 -12.43 12.08 -17.42
N ARG A 570 -11.72 13.21 -17.39
CA ARG A 570 -11.87 14.29 -18.39
C ARG A 570 -11.66 13.81 -19.83
N ALA A 571 -10.63 13.01 -20.08
CA ALA A 571 -10.31 12.53 -21.43
C ALA A 571 -11.38 11.58 -21.99
N LEU A 572 -12.12 10.87 -21.11
CA LEU A 572 -13.21 9.97 -21.50
C LEU A 572 -14.54 10.72 -21.63
N ARG A 573 -14.82 11.63 -20.68
CA ARG A 573 -16.04 12.44 -20.63
C ARG A 573 -16.15 13.43 -21.80
N GLY A 574 -15.01 13.94 -22.27
CA GLY A 574 -14.95 15.01 -23.25
C GLY A 574 -15.62 16.28 -22.72
N ASP A 575 -16.48 16.88 -23.54
CA ASP A 575 -17.19 18.13 -23.23
C ASP A 575 -18.50 17.91 -22.45
N THR A 576 -18.83 16.65 -22.09
CA THR A 576 -20.04 16.37 -21.32
C THR A 576 -19.95 17.02 -19.94
N PRO A 577 -20.99 17.76 -19.48
CA PRO A 577 -20.98 18.35 -18.14
C PRO A 577 -20.90 17.30 -17.03
N LEU A 578 -20.44 17.71 -15.85
CA LEU A 578 -20.51 16.86 -14.66
C LEU A 578 -21.98 16.54 -14.32
N PRO A 579 -22.28 15.30 -13.88
CA PRO A 579 -23.63 14.94 -13.47
C PRO A 579 -24.03 15.70 -12.20
N LYS A 580 -25.34 15.79 -11.96
CA LYS A 580 -25.91 16.31 -10.71
C LYS A 580 -25.44 15.50 -9.51
N ALA A 581 -25.32 16.13 -8.34
CA ALA A 581 -24.95 15.43 -7.10
C ALA A 581 -25.90 14.27 -6.77
N SER A 582 -27.19 14.39 -7.13
CA SER A 582 -28.18 13.33 -6.96
C SER A 582 -27.88 12.05 -7.75
N ALA A 583 -27.27 12.17 -8.92
CA ALA A 583 -26.87 11.01 -9.72
C ALA A 583 -25.65 10.30 -9.10
N ILE A 584 -24.69 11.07 -8.57
CA ILE A 584 -23.56 10.51 -7.80
C ILE A 584 -24.06 9.80 -6.54
N GLN A 585 -24.99 10.41 -5.80
CA GLN A 585 -25.66 9.78 -4.66
C GLN A 585 -26.29 8.45 -5.05
N ALA A 586 -27.09 8.42 -6.13
CA ALA A 586 -27.72 7.20 -6.62
C ALA A 586 -26.70 6.12 -6.99
N ALA A 587 -25.60 6.49 -7.67
CA ALA A 587 -24.54 5.55 -8.02
C ALA A 587 -23.83 4.94 -6.80
N LEU A 588 -23.52 5.77 -5.79
CA LEU A 588 -22.93 5.28 -4.54
C LEU A 588 -23.91 4.39 -3.76
N VAL A 589 -25.20 4.74 -3.74
CA VAL A 589 -26.25 3.91 -3.14
C VAL A 589 -26.42 2.59 -3.88
N GLY A 590 -26.37 2.59 -5.21
CA GLY A 590 -26.39 1.39 -6.03
C GLY A 590 -25.27 0.43 -5.64
N ARG A 591 -24.06 0.94 -5.42
CA ARG A 591 -22.91 0.16 -4.93
C ARG A 591 -23.07 -0.35 -3.50
N LEU A 592 -23.78 0.37 -2.62
CA LEU A 592 -24.13 -0.17 -1.29
C LEU A 592 -25.10 -1.35 -1.40
N LYS A 593 -26.10 -1.25 -2.29
CA LYS A 593 -27.15 -2.27 -2.43
C LYS A 593 -26.71 -3.50 -3.22
N ALA A 594 -25.76 -3.36 -4.14
CA ALA A 594 -25.25 -4.47 -4.95
C ALA A 594 -24.70 -5.63 -4.09
N ASP A 595 -24.77 -6.84 -4.63
CA ASP A 595 -24.24 -8.03 -3.97
C ASP A 595 -22.71 -8.03 -3.88
N ARG A 596 -22.17 -8.83 -2.95
CA ARG A 596 -20.71 -8.94 -2.79
C ARG A 596 -20.00 -9.45 -4.06
N GLY A 597 -20.67 -10.31 -4.84
CA GLY A 597 -20.16 -10.79 -6.13
C GLY A 597 -19.98 -9.68 -7.15
N ASP A 598 -20.84 -8.66 -7.11
CA ASP A 598 -20.79 -7.48 -7.99
C ASP A 598 -19.97 -6.32 -7.37
N GLY A 599 -19.18 -6.64 -6.33
CA GLY A 599 -18.36 -5.67 -5.62
C GLY A 599 -19.15 -4.69 -4.76
N GLY A 600 -20.36 -5.05 -4.31
CA GLY A 600 -21.19 -4.29 -3.37
C GLY A 600 -21.19 -4.83 -1.94
N ILE A 601 -22.15 -4.39 -1.12
CA ILE A 601 -22.19 -4.66 0.33
C ILE A 601 -23.46 -5.39 0.79
N ASN A 602 -24.39 -5.58 -0.14
CA ASN A 602 -25.75 -6.07 0.05
C ASN A 602 -26.40 -5.38 1.27
N LEU A 603 -26.55 -4.07 1.18
CA LEU A 603 -27.20 -3.24 2.19
C LEU A 603 -28.70 -3.16 1.90
N GLY A 604 -29.49 -4.04 2.50
CA GLY A 604 -30.94 -4.09 2.33
C GLY A 604 -31.70 -3.07 3.18
N SER A 605 -31.28 -2.83 4.44
CA SER A 605 -31.95 -1.89 5.34
C SER A 605 -31.05 -1.24 6.41
N LYS A 606 -31.60 -0.27 7.14
CA LYS A 606 -30.99 0.33 8.35
C LYS A 606 -30.65 -0.73 9.38
N GLU A 607 -31.58 -1.63 9.65
CA GLU A 607 -31.45 -2.68 10.66
C GLU A 607 -30.29 -3.62 10.31
N GLU A 608 -30.21 -4.05 9.05
CA GLU A 608 -29.11 -4.90 8.58
C GLU A 608 -27.75 -4.20 8.72
N TRP A 609 -27.68 -2.90 8.40
CA TRP A 609 -26.44 -2.15 8.57
C TRP A 609 -26.03 -2.05 10.04
N VAL A 610 -26.99 -1.75 10.92
CA VAL A 610 -26.75 -1.63 12.36
C VAL A 610 -26.19 -2.95 12.91
N GLU A 611 -26.82 -4.09 12.61
CA GLU A 611 -26.32 -5.39 13.07
C GLU A 611 -24.94 -5.74 12.50
N LYS A 612 -24.64 -5.33 11.25
CA LYS A 612 -23.30 -5.50 10.66
C LYS A 612 -22.24 -4.66 11.38
N VAL A 613 -22.56 -3.44 11.80
CA VAL A 613 -21.61 -2.49 12.42
C VAL A 613 -21.31 -2.83 13.88
N ILE A 614 -22.31 -3.21 14.67
CA ILE A 614 -22.13 -3.40 16.13
C ILE A 614 -21.14 -4.50 16.48
N VAL A 615 -20.99 -5.50 15.60
CA VAL A 615 -20.06 -6.62 15.78
C VAL A 615 -18.65 -6.30 15.32
N GLN A 616 -18.42 -5.17 14.63
CA GLN A 616 -17.09 -4.82 14.14
C GLN A 616 -16.22 -4.22 15.25
N PRO A 617 -14.92 -4.54 15.30
CA PRO A 617 -13.95 -3.92 16.20
C PRO A 617 -13.53 -2.54 15.64
N LEU A 618 -14.46 -1.58 15.61
CA LEU A 618 -14.34 -0.34 14.84
C LEU A 618 -13.07 0.46 15.16
N TYR A 619 -12.60 0.43 16.41
CA TYR A 619 -11.37 1.09 16.83
C TYR A 619 -10.14 0.52 16.12
N ASP A 620 -10.01 -0.82 16.10
CA ASP A 620 -8.90 -1.52 15.43
C ASP A 620 -9.00 -1.45 13.90
N VAL A 621 -10.22 -1.34 13.35
CA VAL A 621 -10.42 -1.14 11.90
C VAL A 621 -9.78 0.18 11.45
N ASN A 622 -10.13 1.29 12.10
CA ASN A 622 -9.51 2.59 11.87
C ASN A 622 -9.94 3.60 12.95
N THR A 623 -8.98 4.12 13.71
CA THR A 623 -9.25 5.07 14.80
C THR A 623 -9.85 6.39 14.33
N THR A 624 -9.42 6.91 13.17
CA THR A 624 -9.99 8.11 12.55
C THR A 624 -11.47 7.92 12.19
N LEU A 625 -11.81 6.77 11.61
CA LEU A 625 -13.19 6.38 11.32
C LEU A 625 -14.03 6.30 12.59
N ALA A 626 -13.56 5.56 13.60
CA ALA A 626 -14.28 5.39 14.87
C ALA A 626 -14.56 6.75 15.53
N ARG A 627 -13.57 7.65 15.54
CA ARG A 627 -13.72 9.00 16.11
C ARG A 627 -14.77 9.81 15.36
N PHE A 628 -14.70 9.84 14.02
CA PHE A 628 -15.67 10.59 13.22
C PHE A 628 -17.08 10.03 13.37
N PHE A 629 -17.20 8.69 13.37
CA PHE A 629 -18.46 8.00 13.60
C PHE A 629 -19.10 8.44 14.92
N LEU A 630 -18.33 8.45 16.01
CA LEU A 630 -18.82 8.88 17.31
C LEU A 630 -19.26 10.36 17.31
N LEU A 631 -18.53 11.26 16.63
CA LEU A 631 -18.95 12.65 16.50
C LEU A 631 -20.28 12.78 15.76
N VAL A 632 -20.48 12.02 14.67
CA VAL A 632 -21.75 11.98 13.95
C VAL A 632 -22.85 11.45 14.87
N ALA A 633 -22.61 10.33 15.56
CA ALA A 633 -23.59 9.73 16.47
C ALA A 633 -23.98 10.68 17.61
N PHE A 634 -23.05 11.46 18.15
CA PHE A 634 -23.28 12.39 19.26
C PHE A 634 -23.88 13.73 18.84
N HIS A 635 -23.87 14.07 17.55
CA HIS A 635 -24.27 15.39 17.07
C HIS A 635 -25.71 15.73 17.45
N ASP A 636 -25.90 16.74 18.28
CA ASP A 636 -27.21 17.17 18.77
C ASP A 636 -27.99 16.00 19.36
N THR A 637 -27.37 15.30 20.30
CA THR A 637 -28.02 14.26 21.10
C THR A 637 -28.30 14.72 22.52
N VAL A 638 -29.33 14.14 23.12
CA VAL A 638 -29.72 14.34 24.51
C VAL A 638 -30.02 13.01 25.18
N GLU A 639 -30.07 13.01 26.51
CA GLU A 639 -30.52 11.87 27.29
C GLU A 639 -32.05 11.68 27.12
N GLY A 640 -32.43 10.46 26.76
CA GLY A 640 -33.82 10.04 26.63
C GLY A 640 -34.42 9.55 27.95
N PRO A 641 -35.76 9.32 27.99
CA PRO A 641 -36.47 8.98 29.21
C PRO A 641 -36.06 7.65 29.87
N LEU A 642 -35.44 6.73 29.13
CA LEU A 642 -34.99 5.42 29.64
C LEU A 642 -33.45 5.36 29.79
N GLY A 643 -32.77 6.51 29.81
CA GLY A 643 -31.32 6.59 29.94
C GLY A 643 -30.53 6.26 28.65
N GLN A 644 -31.19 6.22 27.50
CA GLN A 644 -30.58 6.04 26.18
C GLN A 644 -30.24 7.38 25.51
N LEU A 645 -29.34 7.38 24.51
CA LEU A 645 -29.13 8.58 23.68
C LEU A 645 -30.21 8.69 22.61
N ILE A 646 -30.79 9.88 22.46
CA ILE A 646 -31.79 10.19 21.43
C ILE A 646 -31.44 11.47 20.68
N HIS A 647 -32.13 11.72 19.57
CA HIS A 647 -32.05 13.00 18.86
C HIS A 647 -32.51 14.16 19.77
N GLY A 648 -31.61 15.12 19.94
CA GLY A 648 -31.90 16.42 20.51
C GLY A 648 -32.34 17.42 19.43
N LYS A 649 -32.70 18.62 19.86
CA LYS A 649 -32.90 19.75 18.95
C LYS A 649 -31.56 20.26 18.44
N GLU A 650 -31.57 20.90 17.27
CA GLU A 650 -30.39 21.55 16.71
C GLU A 650 -29.72 22.48 17.74
N GLY A 651 -28.39 22.36 17.86
CA GLY A 651 -27.60 23.13 18.82
C GLY A 651 -27.58 22.59 20.24
N SER A 652 -28.26 21.47 20.53
CA SER A 652 -28.18 20.82 21.85
C SER A 652 -26.79 20.24 22.16
N HIS A 653 -26.10 19.73 21.15
CA HIS A 653 -24.72 19.24 21.26
C HIS A 653 -24.00 19.27 19.90
N PRO A 654 -23.64 20.47 19.39
CA PRO A 654 -23.22 20.60 18.01
C PRO A 654 -21.77 20.10 17.80
N THR A 655 -21.61 18.81 17.49
CA THR A 655 -20.31 18.18 17.23
C THR A 655 -19.81 18.25 15.78
N LEU A 656 -20.69 18.45 14.79
CA LEU A 656 -20.31 18.49 13.36
C LEU A 656 -19.65 19.82 12.94
N LYS A 657 -18.57 20.18 13.63
CA LYS A 657 -17.74 21.36 13.36
C LYS A 657 -16.28 20.97 13.20
N LEU A 658 -15.56 21.72 12.35
CA LEU A 658 -14.13 21.52 12.15
C LEU A 658 -13.35 21.71 13.47
N GLU A 659 -13.71 22.74 14.25
CA GLU A 659 -13.12 23.00 15.56
C GLU A 659 -13.28 21.79 16.50
N THR A 660 -14.43 21.12 16.50
CA THR A 660 -14.64 19.91 17.32
C THR A 660 -13.65 18.82 16.95
N TRP A 661 -13.35 18.65 15.67
CA TRP A 661 -12.41 17.65 15.14
C TRP A 661 -10.94 17.98 15.42
N THR A 662 -10.58 19.24 15.50
CA THR A 662 -9.20 19.67 15.79
C THR A 662 -8.96 19.92 17.29
N SER A 663 -10.03 20.16 18.05
CA SER A 663 -9.96 20.44 19.48
C SER A 663 -9.45 19.26 20.30
N LYS A 664 -8.79 19.59 21.42
CA LYS A 664 -8.38 18.62 22.44
C LYS A 664 -9.57 17.98 23.18
N LYS A 665 -10.77 18.56 23.08
CA LYS A 665 -11.98 18.14 23.81
C LYS A 665 -12.47 16.75 23.40
N TYR A 666 -12.43 16.44 22.11
CA TYR A 666 -12.88 15.17 21.55
C TYR A 666 -11.76 14.45 20.81
N LEU A 667 -10.51 14.71 21.19
CA LEU A 667 -9.35 14.18 20.48
C LEU A 667 -9.16 12.68 20.71
N THR A 668 -9.49 12.20 21.91
CA THR A 668 -9.24 10.81 22.29
C THR A 668 -10.52 9.98 22.34
N ILE A 669 -10.41 8.76 21.83
CA ILE A 669 -11.40 7.71 22.05
C ILE A 669 -11.05 7.03 23.38
N GLU A 670 -12.03 6.96 24.26
CA GLU A 670 -11.98 6.19 25.50
C GLU A 670 -12.66 4.85 25.30
N HIS A 671 -11.98 3.78 25.74
CA HIS A 671 -12.54 2.45 25.88
C HIS A 671 -13.19 2.36 27.26
N ILE A 672 -14.52 2.27 27.30
CA ILE A 672 -15.28 2.22 28.55
C ILE A 672 -14.79 1.03 29.38
N ALA A 673 -14.92 -0.19 28.87
CA ALA A 673 -14.12 -1.33 29.32
C ALA A 673 -12.70 -1.24 28.73
N PRO A 674 -11.65 -1.23 29.55
CA PRO A 674 -10.27 -1.08 29.12
C PRO A 674 -9.78 -2.27 28.27
N ARG A 675 -8.75 -2.03 27.45
CA ARG A 675 -8.14 -3.08 26.62
C ARG A 675 -7.38 -4.11 27.47
N SER A 676 -6.70 -3.66 28.52
CA SER A 676 -6.14 -4.56 29.53
C SER A 676 -7.24 -4.99 30.50
N LYS A 677 -7.43 -6.31 30.64
CA LYS A 677 -8.43 -6.90 31.54
C LYS A 677 -8.13 -6.56 33.01
N ALA A 678 -8.62 -5.41 33.45
CA ALA A 678 -8.54 -4.97 34.83
C ALA A 678 -9.58 -5.71 35.70
N ASN A 679 -9.39 -5.69 37.02
CA ASN A 679 -10.30 -6.32 37.96
C ASN A 679 -11.70 -5.68 37.92
N GLY A 680 -12.74 -6.52 37.88
CA GLY A 680 -14.15 -6.07 37.96
C GLY A 680 -14.85 -5.80 36.63
N TRP A 681 -14.26 -6.21 35.50
CA TRP A 681 -14.92 -6.18 34.17
C TRP A 681 -15.44 -7.56 33.78
N ALA A 682 -16.61 -7.59 33.13
CA ALA A 682 -17.25 -8.81 32.66
C ALA A 682 -16.35 -9.57 31.68
N SER A 683 -16.27 -10.91 31.82
CA SER A 683 -15.34 -11.73 31.05
C SER A 683 -15.72 -11.90 29.57
N ASP A 684 -17.00 -11.79 29.26
CA ASP A 684 -17.56 -11.88 27.91
C ASP A 684 -17.04 -10.79 26.96
N LEU A 685 -16.66 -9.63 27.50
CA LEU A 685 -16.04 -8.54 26.73
C LEU A 685 -14.66 -8.88 26.18
N TYR A 686 -13.96 -9.85 26.79
CA TYR A 686 -12.59 -10.20 26.43
C TYR A 686 -12.50 -11.55 25.68
N GLY A 687 -13.63 -12.21 25.44
CA GLY A 687 -13.70 -13.38 24.55
C GLY A 687 -13.83 -12.92 23.10
N ASP A 688 -12.73 -12.93 22.35
CA ASP A 688 -12.60 -12.41 20.98
C ASP A 688 -12.58 -10.86 20.88
N ASP A 689 -11.94 -10.20 21.85
CA ASP A 689 -11.67 -8.75 21.82
C ASP A 689 -12.93 -7.87 21.63
N GLN A 690 -14.07 -8.29 22.16
CA GLN A 690 -15.36 -7.57 22.02
C GLN A 690 -15.36 -6.17 22.64
N TYR A 691 -14.39 -5.85 23.51
CA TYR A 691 -14.14 -4.51 24.02
C TYR A 691 -13.78 -3.49 22.93
N GLU A 692 -13.45 -3.93 21.70
CA GLU A 692 -13.19 -3.03 20.56
C GLU A 692 -14.46 -2.58 19.82
N ARG A 693 -15.63 -3.10 20.19
CA ARG A 693 -16.92 -2.78 19.57
C ARG A 693 -17.34 -1.34 19.82
N LEU A 694 -18.06 -0.75 18.85
CA LEU A 694 -18.58 0.63 18.88
C LEU A 694 -19.26 1.00 20.21
N GLY A 695 -20.08 0.10 20.77
CA GLY A 695 -20.82 0.36 22.00
C GLY A 695 -19.92 0.57 23.23
N ASN A 696 -18.68 0.10 23.19
CA ASN A 696 -17.69 0.28 24.25
C ASN A 696 -16.85 1.56 24.08
N LEU A 697 -17.05 2.34 23.02
CA LEU A 697 -16.25 3.52 22.71
C LEU A 697 -16.98 4.81 23.04
N THR A 698 -16.25 5.82 23.53
CA THR A 698 -16.77 7.17 23.70
C THR A 698 -15.68 8.22 23.46
N LEU A 699 -16.07 9.49 23.36
CA LEU A 699 -15.12 10.60 23.19
C LEU A 699 -14.98 11.38 24.49
N VAL A 700 -13.73 11.60 24.92
CA VAL A 700 -13.41 12.41 26.10
C VAL A 700 -12.14 13.24 25.84
N PRO A 701 -11.88 14.28 26.63
CA PRO A 701 -10.61 15.01 26.57
C PRO A 701 -9.42 14.13 26.91
N LEU A 702 -8.25 14.40 26.32
CA LEU A 702 -7.01 13.62 26.54
C LEU A 702 -6.68 13.42 28.02
N ASN A 703 -6.78 14.49 28.82
CA ASN A 703 -6.48 14.41 30.25
C ASN A 703 -7.52 13.55 30.99
N ALA A 704 -8.79 13.61 30.59
CA ALA A 704 -9.86 12.80 31.17
C ALA A 704 -9.67 11.31 30.87
N ASN A 705 -9.27 10.98 29.63
CA ASN A 705 -8.95 9.61 29.22
C ASN A 705 -7.87 8.99 30.14
N GLY A 706 -6.76 9.72 30.34
CA GLY A 706 -5.70 9.29 31.26
C GLY A 706 -6.15 9.11 32.71
N SER A 707 -7.14 9.90 33.18
CA SER A 707 -7.71 9.75 34.52
C SER A 707 -8.66 8.56 34.64
N LEU A 708 -9.38 8.20 33.57
CA LEU A 708 -10.29 7.06 33.50
C LEU A 708 -9.51 5.73 33.47
N SER A 709 -8.48 5.62 32.63
CA SER A 709 -7.50 4.51 32.58
C SER A 709 -8.14 3.12 32.77
N ASP A 710 -7.52 2.23 33.54
CA ASP A 710 -7.96 0.85 33.77
C ASP A 710 -8.84 0.71 35.02
N ARG A 711 -9.53 1.79 35.41
CA ARG A 711 -10.37 1.79 36.61
C ARG A 711 -11.54 0.81 36.48
N PRO A 712 -12.03 0.24 37.61
CA PRO A 712 -13.24 -0.58 37.62
C PRO A 712 -14.47 0.21 37.14
N TRP A 713 -15.44 -0.50 36.56
CA TRP A 713 -16.67 0.09 36.00
C TRP A 713 -17.36 1.09 36.92
N GLN A 714 -17.56 0.73 38.20
CA GLN A 714 -18.23 1.59 39.18
C GLN A 714 -17.55 2.96 39.35
N GLN A 715 -16.22 2.99 39.29
CA GLN A 715 -15.46 4.24 39.37
C GLN A 715 -15.60 5.04 38.07
N LYS A 716 -15.44 4.39 36.91
CA LYS A 716 -15.63 5.05 35.61
C LYS A 716 -17.03 5.65 35.46
N ARG A 717 -18.07 4.90 35.86
CA ARG A 717 -19.47 5.35 35.85
C ARG A 717 -19.67 6.68 36.59
N ALA A 718 -19.15 6.77 37.80
CA ALA A 718 -19.25 8.00 38.59
C ALA A 718 -18.43 9.15 37.98
N LEU A 719 -17.25 8.86 37.43
CA LEU A 719 -16.43 9.87 36.74
C LEU A 719 -17.08 10.37 35.45
N TYR A 720 -17.81 9.51 34.72
CA TYR A 720 -18.68 9.96 33.61
C TYR A 720 -19.80 10.86 34.11
N GLY A 721 -20.37 10.58 35.28
CA GLY A 721 -21.34 11.46 35.95
C GLY A 721 -20.76 12.85 36.25
N ALA A 722 -19.52 12.92 36.72
CA ALA A 722 -18.83 14.19 36.92
C ALA A 722 -18.57 14.95 35.60
N LEU A 723 -18.16 14.25 34.53
CA LEU A 723 -18.00 14.85 33.19
C LEU A 723 -19.33 15.31 32.56
N ALA A 724 -20.44 14.68 32.96
CA ALA A 724 -21.80 15.00 32.52
C ALA A 724 -22.57 15.92 33.49
N ALA A 725 -21.90 16.50 34.48
CA ALA A 725 -22.51 17.44 35.40
C ALA A 725 -22.85 18.74 34.66
N ARG A 726 -24.05 19.29 34.91
CA ARG A 726 -24.53 20.54 34.30
C ARG A 726 -24.00 21.78 35.02
N SER A 727 -23.43 21.61 36.21
CA SER A 727 -22.82 22.67 37.00
C SER A 727 -21.56 22.17 37.69
N GLN A 728 -20.66 23.11 38.01
CA GLN A 728 -19.46 22.80 38.79
C GLN A 728 -19.81 22.17 40.15
N GLN A 729 -20.85 22.69 40.83
CA GLN A 729 -21.32 22.17 42.12
C GLN A 729 -21.81 20.71 42.03
N GLU A 730 -22.48 20.35 40.94
CA GLU A 730 -22.94 18.97 40.71
C GLU A 730 -21.74 18.02 40.56
N ALA A 731 -20.73 18.40 39.79
CA ALA A 731 -19.50 17.60 39.72
C ALA A 731 -18.76 17.58 41.09
N GLU A 732 -18.77 18.66 41.88
CA GLU A 732 -18.10 18.75 43.20
C GLU A 732 -18.70 17.75 44.18
N THR A 733 -20.02 17.61 44.10
CA THR A 733 -20.76 16.62 44.88
C THR A 733 -20.33 15.21 44.50
N VAL A 734 -20.26 14.88 43.20
CA VAL A 734 -19.85 13.55 42.71
C VAL A 734 -18.41 13.23 43.12
N ILE A 735 -17.49 14.18 42.93
CA ILE A 735 -16.06 13.99 43.25
C ILE A 735 -15.85 13.87 44.77
N THR A 736 -16.59 14.63 45.58
CA THR A 736 -16.52 14.53 47.05
C THR A 736 -17.03 13.18 47.53
N GLN A 737 -18.13 12.69 46.96
CA GLN A 737 -18.64 11.35 47.27
C GLN A 737 -17.61 10.27 46.92
N LEU A 738 -16.96 10.36 45.76
CA LEU A 738 -15.91 9.41 45.37
C LEU A 738 -14.72 9.39 46.35
N LYS A 739 -14.33 10.55 46.88
CA LYS A 739 -13.28 10.62 47.91
C LYS A 739 -13.72 9.95 49.22
N LEU A 740 -14.98 10.13 49.62
CA LEU A 740 -15.55 9.46 50.80
C LEU A 740 -15.58 7.94 50.62
N ASP A 741 -15.83 7.47 49.40
CA ASP A 741 -15.82 6.04 49.04
C ASP A 741 -14.40 5.46 48.88
N GLY A 742 -13.36 6.23 49.26
CA GLY A 742 -11.96 5.80 49.25
C GLY A 742 -11.27 5.85 47.89
N ILE A 743 -11.87 6.50 46.88
CA ILE A 743 -11.32 6.61 45.53
C ILE A 743 -10.46 7.87 45.44
N VAL A 744 -9.14 7.68 45.30
CA VAL A 744 -8.19 8.78 45.16
C VAL A 744 -8.08 9.20 43.69
N LEU A 745 -8.39 10.46 43.43
CA LEU A 745 -8.08 11.15 42.17
C LEU A 745 -6.79 11.95 42.36
N SER A 746 -5.91 11.98 41.37
CA SER A 746 -4.69 12.78 41.45
C SER A 746 -5.03 14.27 41.54
N GLU A 747 -4.18 15.07 42.20
CA GLU A 747 -4.35 16.54 42.27
C GLU A 747 -4.38 17.18 40.87
N THR A 748 -3.72 16.56 39.90
CA THR A 748 -3.74 16.93 38.48
C THR A 748 -5.05 16.58 37.75
N ALA A 749 -5.83 15.61 38.24
CA ALA A 749 -7.06 15.16 37.60
C ALA A 749 -8.30 15.95 38.02
N GLY A 750 -8.27 16.62 39.18
CA GLY A 750 -9.41 17.40 39.69
C GLY A 750 -9.94 18.46 38.71
N PRO A 751 -9.09 19.35 38.15
CA PRO A 751 -9.50 20.39 37.21
C PRO A 751 -10.19 19.87 35.93
N ILE A 752 -9.99 18.59 35.57
CA ILE A 752 -10.56 17.99 34.37
C ILE A 752 -12.08 17.87 34.49
N TYR A 753 -12.56 17.49 35.68
CA TYR A 753 -13.97 17.31 35.98
C TYR A 753 -14.70 18.63 36.31
N TRP A 754 -13.94 19.73 36.44
CA TRP A 754 -14.43 21.12 36.48
C TRP A 754 -14.49 21.78 35.09
N GLY A 755 -14.14 21.03 34.04
CA GLY A 755 -14.08 21.51 32.67
C GLY A 755 -15.45 21.60 32.00
N GLU A 756 -15.46 21.38 30.68
CA GLU A 756 -16.67 21.55 29.87
C GLU A 756 -17.64 20.37 29.98
N TYR A 757 -18.94 20.68 30.02
CA TYR A 757 -20.04 19.71 30.02
C TYR A 757 -20.00 18.78 28.79
N LEU A 758 -20.04 17.47 29.04
CA LEU A 758 -20.10 16.40 28.03
C LEU A 758 -21.47 15.68 28.09
N PRO A 759 -22.49 16.10 27.32
CA PRO A 759 -23.83 15.52 27.40
C PRO A 759 -23.89 14.06 26.95
N HIS A 760 -23.06 13.65 25.99
CA HIS A 760 -23.08 12.29 25.41
C HIS A 760 -22.58 11.20 26.37
N VAL A 761 -21.84 11.55 27.43
CA VAL A 761 -21.41 10.59 28.47
C VAL A 761 -22.39 10.49 29.63
N ARG A 762 -23.44 11.31 29.65
CA ARG A 762 -24.46 11.30 30.72
C ARG A 762 -25.16 9.95 30.83
N THR A 763 -25.53 9.37 29.70
CA THR A 763 -26.19 8.05 29.64
C THR A 763 -25.31 6.92 30.16
N LEU A 764 -23.98 7.08 30.18
CA LEU A 764 -23.07 6.11 30.79
C LEU A 764 -23.15 6.15 32.33
N SER A 765 -23.43 7.31 32.91
CA SER A 765 -23.55 7.47 34.36
C SER A 765 -24.81 6.82 34.95
N THR A 766 -25.84 6.61 34.12
CA THR A 766 -27.16 6.10 34.53
C THR A 766 -27.32 4.59 34.40
N VAL A 767 -26.32 3.86 33.90
CA VAL A 767 -26.39 2.40 33.74
C VAL A 767 -26.23 1.72 35.11
N PRO A 768 -27.26 1.00 35.64
CA PRO A 768 -27.36 0.65 37.07
C PRO A 768 -26.45 -0.51 37.55
N ASP A 769 -26.10 -1.45 36.67
CA ASP A 769 -25.52 -2.75 37.07
C ASP A 769 -24.05 -2.93 36.64
N GLU A 770 -23.81 -3.88 35.74
CA GLU A 770 -22.53 -4.32 35.21
C GLU A 770 -22.39 -3.92 33.74
N TRP A 771 -21.17 -3.53 33.34
CA TRP A 771 -20.86 -3.28 31.93
C TRP A 771 -20.39 -4.58 31.28
N ASN A 772 -21.27 -5.19 30.49
CA ASN A 772 -21.08 -6.48 29.81
C ASN A 772 -21.36 -6.38 28.31
N LEU A 773 -21.23 -7.50 27.58
CA LEU A 773 -21.41 -7.50 26.12
C LEU A 773 -22.83 -7.08 25.71
N ALA A 774 -23.86 -7.45 26.47
CA ALA A 774 -25.24 -7.06 26.16
C ALA A 774 -25.44 -5.54 26.28
N ALA A 775 -24.83 -4.88 27.27
CA ALA A 775 -24.85 -3.43 27.43
C ALA A 775 -24.10 -2.74 26.28
N VAL A 776 -22.94 -3.28 25.89
CA VAL A 776 -22.16 -2.82 24.74
C VAL A 776 -22.97 -2.93 23.46
N ASP A 777 -23.60 -4.07 23.18
CA ASP A 777 -24.39 -4.27 21.97
C ASP A 777 -25.64 -3.37 21.93
N LYS A 778 -26.31 -3.18 23.06
CA LYS A 778 -27.45 -2.26 23.16
C LYS A 778 -27.03 -0.82 22.81
N ARG A 779 -25.98 -0.31 23.46
CA ARG A 779 -25.48 1.05 23.18
C ARG A 779 -24.93 1.16 21.75
N GLY A 780 -24.27 0.11 21.25
CA GLY A 780 -23.79 0.03 19.87
C GLY A 780 -24.93 0.26 18.87
N ARG A 781 -26.09 -0.39 19.07
CA ARG A 781 -27.27 -0.20 18.23
C ARG A 781 -27.81 1.23 18.28
N GLU A 782 -27.86 1.83 19.48
CA GLU A 782 -28.28 3.23 19.66
C GLU A 782 -27.37 4.18 18.87
N LEU A 783 -26.05 4.05 19.02
CA LEU A 783 -25.07 4.89 18.31
C LEU A 783 -25.11 4.68 16.81
N ALA A 784 -25.21 3.44 16.35
CA ALA A 784 -25.30 3.13 14.94
C ALA A 784 -26.58 3.70 14.33
N ALA A 785 -27.73 3.53 14.98
CA ALA A 785 -28.99 4.11 14.52
C ALA A 785 -28.91 5.65 14.41
N LEU A 786 -28.37 6.32 15.42
CA LEU A 786 -28.16 7.78 15.41
C LEU A 786 -27.22 8.22 14.26
N ALA A 787 -26.15 7.47 14.01
CA ALA A 787 -25.25 7.77 12.90
C ALA A 787 -25.94 7.56 11.55
N TRP A 788 -26.69 6.46 11.37
CA TRP A 788 -27.46 6.20 10.17
C TRP A 788 -28.43 7.33 9.85
N ASP A 789 -29.21 7.78 10.83
CA ASP A 789 -30.24 8.81 10.64
C ASP A 789 -29.66 10.16 10.19
N ARG A 790 -28.35 10.39 10.40
CA ARG A 790 -27.63 11.58 9.92
C ARG A 790 -26.93 11.35 8.58
N LEU A 791 -26.40 10.15 8.34
CA LEU A 791 -25.61 9.82 7.15
C LEU A 791 -26.47 9.39 5.95
N ALA A 792 -27.55 8.65 6.17
CA ALA A 792 -28.43 8.17 5.11
C ALA A 792 -28.99 9.33 4.26
N PRO A 793 -29.50 10.44 4.85
CA PRO A 793 -29.95 11.59 4.06
C PRO A 793 -28.84 12.24 3.23
N TRP A 794 -27.57 12.17 3.66
CA TRP A 794 -26.44 12.70 2.88
C TRP A 794 -26.17 11.90 1.60
N LEU A 795 -26.66 10.67 1.53
CA LEU A 795 -26.64 9.81 0.34
C LEU A 795 -27.96 9.76 -0.42
N GLY A 796 -28.98 10.49 0.01
CA GLY A 796 -30.32 10.37 -0.56
C GLY A 796 -31.00 9.03 -0.25
N LEU A 797 -30.56 8.33 0.81
CA LEU A 797 -31.28 7.19 1.36
C LEU A 797 -32.43 7.70 2.26
N ALA A 798 -33.56 6.99 2.20
CA ALA A 798 -34.75 7.26 3.01
C ALA A 798 -34.61 6.72 4.43
#